data_AF-A0AAP4F8B8-F1
#
_entry.id   AF-A0AAP4F8B8-F1
#
_cell.length_a   1.000
_cell.length_b   1.000
_cell.length_c   1.000
_cell.angle_alpha   90.00
_cell.angle_beta   90.00
_cell.angle_gamma   90.00
#
_symmetry.space_group_name_H-M   'P 1'
#
loop_
_entity.id
_entity.type
_entity.pdbx_description
1 polymer ?
#
loop_
_entity_poly.entity_id
_entity_poly.type
_entity_poly.pdbx_seq_one_letter_code
_entity_poly.pdbx_strand_id
1 'polypeptide(L)'
;MAAKKSRRISSVGIALGLFSLVPALTPIAGAQTGQPAIGAEQAQNVATENGATENMVPENGKGSLNWALRDSFLRYSLGATNVGDGATKIYSNGTTTPSSQSDTVEQYYKFNLKNASFEDATHITRAEFEGSIEYFKYCEGKPAQRGNCSLELTIKDPTIVLSPEGSYVEADVRSKQYPSGEIFEKEDAKIANAWTKTAKFEEKDGKVSWEGINTSLTEDGVRTFSNFYDLGGPLAPLSFEYEGKGARPGNDSAPLTIGGSFRSNQVVGNDTMIGLQDYVALATRVSSADKAVVELIDPATMQAIGAPLETPLVYNQALLFTKGAGNRIYWVEGQTLKSATASAQGWSASEVVAEGIGVEPAGIAYDAANDRVGIIARGTNDNDSTLTWVTASGEKTTATLTAPQDVVKAHDEELFLYGKGYNRNLYGEVGITALPTSMSVMPDGNVLYLPAVAVDRESGGSYRVPPVLIQPNGEAKLAPGGTELGEKIGDSTYATEMATDGTNVAFYSRDSYNSGMQFFRYEGGELKPQSERGLVGDLKKISEVAFVGDKALVTNEASSNLSWVDPVTKQITDSITLPNQKGTADHHRNLLQWKDNLFAYSIETNNETYLENAVILRLDSTDPQVGDHTDQVEPPAPAEPEKPETPENPQKPGAEAEGQTGAEDKKPAEPSKPSEEAKPAGEQATEAKPGEDSAAESTTEPEQKEKPADSKKSKDDKKSQSIWERISGLFSNGLEKIAKFFNWLFSLPRVWFSS
;
A
#
# COMPACT_ATOMS: atom_id res chain seq x y z
N MET A 1 1.68 -64.88 21.90
CA MET A 1 2.08 -65.31 20.54
C MET A 1 1.34 -64.44 19.51
N ALA A 2 1.88 -64.34 18.29
CA ALA A 2 1.23 -63.80 17.08
C ALA A 2 0.73 -62.34 17.08
N ALA A 3 1.06 -61.61 16.02
CA ALA A 3 0.65 -60.22 15.79
C ALA A 3 0.04 -60.04 14.37
N LYS A 4 -0.75 -58.98 14.19
CA LYS A 4 -1.11 -58.40 12.87
C LYS A 4 -0.90 -56.89 12.97
N LYS A 5 0.23 -56.36 12.46
CA LYS A 5 0.46 -55.97 11.05
C LYS A 5 -0.53 -54.91 10.54
N SER A 6 -0.21 -53.65 10.80
CA SER A 6 -0.59 -52.55 9.90
C SER A 6 0.20 -52.66 8.58
N ARG A 7 -0.38 -52.18 7.48
CA ARG A 7 0.29 -52.12 6.17
C ARG A 7 0.75 -50.69 5.89
N ARG A 8 2.07 -50.50 5.73
CA ARG A 8 2.59 -49.37 4.95
C ARG A 8 2.28 -49.62 3.48
N ILE A 9 2.00 -48.56 2.72
CA ILE A 9 2.15 -48.53 1.26
C ILE A 9 3.44 -47.76 0.99
N SER A 10 4.30 -48.29 0.12
CA SER A 10 5.63 -47.73 -0.12
C SER A 10 5.61 -46.69 -1.23
N SER A 11 6.36 -45.60 -1.03
CA SER A 11 6.75 -44.69 -2.11
C SER A 11 7.53 -45.42 -3.19
N VAL A 12 7.17 -45.23 -4.46
CA VAL A 12 7.99 -45.67 -5.59
C VAL A 12 8.85 -44.48 -6.04
N GLY A 13 10.14 -44.51 -5.72
CA GLY A 13 11.09 -43.53 -6.21
C GLY A 13 11.50 -43.84 -7.65
N ILE A 14 11.37 -42.86 -8.54
CA ILE A 14 12.01 -42.89 -9.86
C ILE A 14 13.31 -42.09 -9.76
N ALA A 15 14.45 -42.78 -9.83
CA ALA A 15 15.75 -42.15 -9.85
C ALA A 15 16.12 -41.73 -11.28
N LEU A 16 16.26 -40.43 -11.50
CA LEU A 16 16.89 -39.86 -12.70
C LEU A 16 18.18 -39.16 -12.28
N GLY A 17 19.30 -39.88 -12.39
CA GLY A 17 20.62 -39.30 -12.16
C GLY A 17 21.07 -38.51 -13.39
N LEU A 18 21.32 -37.21 -13.22
CA LEU A 18 21.97 -36.37 -14.23
C LEU A 18 23.43 -36.14 -13.84
N PHE A 19 24.35 -36.42 -14.77
CA PHE A 19 25.77 -36.19 -14.58
C PHE A 19 26.08 -34.70 -14.65
N SER A 20 26.73 -34.16 -13.63
CA SER A 20 27.29 -32.82 -13.61
C SER A 20 28.51 -32.73 -14.54
N LEU A 21 28.43 -31.91 -15.58
CA LEU A 21 29.57 -31.47 -16.39
C LEU A 21 29.60 -29.95 -16.41
N VAL A 22 30.68 -29.36 -15.87
CA VAL A 22 30.86 -27.92 -15.73
C VAL A 22 31.83 -27.42 -16.82
N PRO A 23 31.41 -26.48 -17.68
CA PRO A 23 32.33 -25.60 -18.41
C PRO A 23 32.61 -24.38 -17.54
N ALA A 24 33.88 -24.19 -17.14
CA ALA A 24 34.30 -22.93 -16.54
C ALA A 24 34.49 -21.87 -17.64
N LEU A 25 33.91 -20.69 -17.46
CA LEU A 25 34.17 -19.51 -18.29
C LEU A 25 34.67 -18.37 -17.40
N THR A 26 35.90 -17.94 -17.64
CA THR A 26 36.54 -16.79 -17.00
C THR A 26 36.10 -15.49 -17.66
N PRO A 27 35.84 -14.39 -16.90
CA PRO A 27 35.63 -13.08 -17.49
C PRO A 27 36.93 -12.57 -18.14
N ILE A 28 36.84 -12.08 -19.37
CA ILE A 28 37.94 -11.37 -20.05
C ILE A 28 37.67 -9.87 -19.95
N ALA A 29 38.57 -9.15 -19.28
CA ALA A 29 38.53 -7.68 -19.27
C ALA A 29 39.01 -7.14 -20.63
N GLY A 30 38.15 -6.35 -21.30
CA GLY A 30 38.48 -5.62 -22.52
C GLY A 30 38.60 -4.13 -22.23
N ALA A 31 39.77 -3.54 -22.48
CA ALA A 31 40.02 -2.13 -22.18
C ALA A 31 39.35 -1.19 -23.21
N GLN A 32 38.77 -0.08 -22.74
CA GLN A 32 38.42 1.05 -23.60
C GLN A 32 39.67 1.87 -23.93
N THR A 33 39.85 2.18 -25.21
CA THR A 33 40.77 3.22 -25.69
C THR A 33 39.95 4.20 -26.54
N GLY A 34 40.16 5.50 -26.35
CA GLY A 34 39.20 6.51 -26.80
C GLY A 34 39.58 7.29 -28.06
N GLN A 35 38.54 7.80 -28.73
CA GLN A 35 38.55 9.00 -29.60
C GLN A 35 39.35 8.91 -30.92
N PRO A 36 39.17 9.84 -31.90
CA PRO A 36 38.55 11.17 -31.83
C PRO A 36 37.30 11.39 -32.71
N ALA A 37 36.77 12.63 -32.64
CA ALA A 37 35.58 13.08 -33.37
C ALA A 37 35.91 13.72 -34.74
N ILE A 38 34.94 13.62 -35.66
CA ILE A 38 34.86 14.30 -36.97
C ILE A 38 33.35 14.49 -37.23
N GLY A 39 32.80 15.60 -37.73
CA GLY A 39 33.35 16.93 -38.04
C GLY A 39 32.23 17.74 -38.71
N ALA A 40 32.08 19.03 -38.40
CA ALA A 40 30.89 19.81 -38.78
C ALA A 40 31.17 20.87 -39.87
N GLU A 41 30.65 20.63 -41.08
CA GLU A 41 30.60 21.52 -42.26
C GLU A 41 29.81 20.75 -43.35
N GLN A 42 28.91 21.26 -44.20
CA GLN A 42 28.27 22.57 -44.47
C GLN A 42 26.74 22.27 -44.70
N ALA A 43 25.79 23.21 -44.74
CA ALA A 43 25.83 24.49 -45.42
C ALA A 43 24.81 25.52 -44.90
N GLN A 44 25.15 26.79 -45.08
CA GLN A 44 24.24 27.94 -44.98
C GLN A 44 23.65 28.25 -46.36
N ASN A 45 22.40 28.69 -46.40
CA ASN A 45 21.94 29.75 -47.32
C ASN A 45 20.71 30.43 -46.71
N VAL A 46 20.51 31.71 -47.01
CA VAL A 46 19.77 32.62 -46.12
C VAL A 46 18.61 33.34 -46.83
N ALA A 47 17.44 33.24 -46.20
CA ALA A 47 16.27 34.15 -46.21
C ALA A 47 15.60 34.57 -47.53
N THR A 48 14.27 34.58 -47.50
CA THR A 48 13.53 35.84 -47.70
C THR A 48 12.27 35.84 -46.84
N GLU A 49 11.85 37.00 -46.33
CA GLU A 49 10.74 37.15 -45.38
C GLU A 49 9.37 37.16 -46.07
N ASN A 50 8.32 36.71 -45.37
CA ASN A 50 7.19 37.55 -44.95
C ASN A 50 6.24 36.76 -44.02
N GLY A 51 5.60 37.45 -43.07
CA GLY A 51 5.07 36.80 -41.86
C GLY A 51 3.67 36.17 -41.94
N ALA A 52 3.54 35.03 -41.27
CA ALA A 52 2.37 34.62 -40.50
C ALA A 52 2.85 33.75 -39.31
N THR A 53 2.21 33.85 -38.15
CA THR A 53 2.47 32.92 -37.02
C THR A 53 1.62 31.68 -37.21
N GLU A 54 2.13 30.75 -38.01
CA GLU A 54 1.53 29.43 -38.22
C GLU A 54 2.05 28.46 -37.15
N ASN A 55 1.15 27.85 -36.37
CA ASN A 55 1.53 26.79 -35.43
C ASN A 55 2.03 25.60 -36.26
N MET A 56 3.32 25.29 -36.15
CA MET A 56 3.97 24.25 -36.96
C MET A 56 3.54 22.86 -36.50
N VAL A 57 2.42 22.38 -37.03
CA VAL A 57 1.92 21.01 -36.89
C VAL A 57 2.91 20.06 -37.59
N PRO A 58 3.53 19.08 -36.90
CA PRO A 58 4.41 18.11 -37.55
C PRO A 58 3.60 17.09 -38.38
N GLU A 59 3.78 17.07 -39.71
CA GLU A 59 3.25 15.97 -40.53
C GLU A 59 3.89 14.64 -40.11
N ASN A 60 3.07 13.67 -39.68
CA ASN A 60 3.47 12.32 -39.29
C ASN A 60 4.62 12.31 -38.25
N GLY A 61 4.40 12.98 -37.11
CA GLY A 61 5.39 13.03 -36.03
C GLY A 61 5.83 11.62 -35.57
N LYS A 62 7.14 11.40 -35.38
CA LYS A 62 7.57 10.16 -34.73
C LYS A 62 7.22 10.23 -33.25
N GLY A 63 6.65 9.15 -32.75
CA GLY A 63 6.25 9.01 -31.36
C GLY A 63 5.37 7.79 -31.17
N SER A 64 4.99 7.51 -29.94
CA SER A 64 4.05 6.44 -29.63
C SER A 64 3.48 6.54 -28.22
N LEU A 65 2.27 6.02 -28.03
CA LEU A 65 1.66 5.76 -26.73
C LEU A 65 1.79 4.27 -26.42
N ASN A 66 2.37 3.94 -25.26
CA ASN A 66 2.39 2.60 -24.69
C ASN A 66 1.36 2.56 -23.55
N TRP A 67 0.31 1.74 -23.68
CA TRP A 67 -0.71 1.60 -22.64
C TRP A 67 -1.35 0.22 -22.60
N ALA A 68 -1.51 -0.33 -21.40
CA ALA A 68 -2.09 -1.64 -21.15
C ALA A 68 -3.63 -1.64 -20.98
N LEU A 69 -4.26 -0.46 -20.96
CA LEU A 69 -5.59 -0.19 -20.39
C LEU A 69 -5.68 -0.56 -18.90
N ARG A 70 -5.62 -1.85 -18.60
CA ARG A 70 -5.75 -2.44 -17.26
C ARG A 70 -5.31 -3.90 -17.28
N ASP A 71 -4.25 -4.23 -16.55
CA ASP A 71 -3.66 -5.56 -16.48
C ASP A 71 -4.70 -6.65 -16.15
N SER A 72 -5.56 -6.40 -15.16
CA SER A 72 -6.62 -7.34 -14.77
C SER A 72 -7.66 -7.58 -15.88
N PHE A 73 -7.80 -6.65 -16.83
CA PHE A 73 -8.67 -6.81 -18.00
C PHE A 73 -7.97 -7.60 -19.11
N LEU A 74 -6.71 -7.28 -19.44
CA LEU A 74 -5.82 -8.07 -20.32
C LEU A 74 -5.79 -9.55 -19.92
N ARG A 75 -5.49 -9.81 -18.64
CA ARG A 75 -5.46 -11.14 -18.01
C ARG A 75 -6.80 -11.85 -18.13
N TYR A 76 -7.89 -11.11 -17.92
CA TYR A 76 -9.25 -11.66 -18.03
C TYR A 76 -9.63 -11.96 -19.49
N SER A 77 -9.32 -11.10 -20.46
CA SER A 77 -9.68 -11.29 -21.86
C SER A 77 -8.81 -12.32 -22.57
N LEU A 78 -7.60 -12.57 -22.05
CA LEU A 78 -6.47 -13.23 -22.72
C LEU A 78 -5.95 -12.40 -23.91
N GLY A 79 -5.72 -11.11 -23.66
CA GLY A 79 -5.32 -10.14 -24.68
C GLY A 79 -6.50 -9.61 -25.51
N ALA A 80 -6.19 -8.81 -26.54
CA ALA A 80 -7.15 -8.30 -27.51
C ALA A 80 -7.38 -9.32 -28.62
N THR A 81 -8.61 -9.41 -29.14
CA THR A 81 -8.92 -10.28 -30.28
C THR A 81 -8.31 -9.74 -31.57
N ASN A 82 -8.57 -8.46 -31.86
CA ASN A 82 -7.99 -7.75 -33.01
C ASN A 82 -7.20 -6.53 -32.52
N VAL A 83 -6.11 -6.21 -33.22
CA VAL A 83 -5.30 -4.99 -33.03
C VAL A 83 -4.82 -4.56 -34.42
N GLY A 84 -4.94 -3.28 -34.75
CA GLY A 84 -4.59 -2.74 -36.07
C GLY A 84 -4.71 -1.22 -36.18
N ASP A 85 -4.82 -0.73 -37.41
CA ASP A 85 -5.11 0.68 -37.76
C ASP A 85 -4.16 1.73 -37.14
N GLY A 86 -2.93 1.33 -36.76
CA GLY A 86 -1.95 2.17 -36.05
C GLY A 86 -1.49 1.59 -34.70
N ALA A 87 -2.24 0.63 -34.14
CA ALA A 87 -1.88 -0.09 -32.91
C ALA A 87 -1.11 -1.39 -33.20
N THR A 88 -0.24 -1.79 -32.27
CA THR A 88 0.51 -3.05 -32.26
C THR A 88 0.53 -3.66 -30.85
N LYS A 89 0.46 -5.00 -30.76
CA LYS A 89 0.61 -5.75 -29.50
C LYS A 89 2.08 -5.84 -29.07
N ILE A 90 2.36 -5.61 -27.79
CA ILE A 90 3.65 -5.94 -27.17
C ILE A 90 3.47 -7.05 -26.14
N TYR A 91 4.28 -8.09 -26.25
CA TYR A 91 4.22 -9.31 -25.43
C TYR A 91 5.26 -9.28 -24.29
N SER A 92 5.24 -10.27 -23.40
CA SER A 92 6.11 -10.29 -22.20
C SER A 92 7.61 -10.25 -22.47
N ASN A 93 8.05 -10.70 -23.64
CA ASN A 93 9.43 -10.59 -24.10
C ASN A 93 9.83 -9.17 -24.56
N GLY A 94 8.94 -8.17 -24.44
CA GLY A 94 9.16 -6.79 -24.86
C GLY A 94 9.08 -6.56 -26.37
N THR A 95 8.59 -7.54 -27.15
CA THR A 95 8.55 -7.47 -28.62
C THR A 95 7.13 -7.62 -29.18
N THR A 96 6.99 -7.45 -30.50
CA THR A 96 5.75 -7.63 -31.24
C THR A 96 5.44 -9.10 -31.59
N THR A 97 6.27 -10.05 -31.18
CA THR A 97 6.16 -11.48 -31.55
C THR A 97 6.60 -12.42 -30.42
N PRO A 98 5.75 -13.35 -29.94
CA PRO A 98 6.15 -14.36 -28.98
C PRO A 98 7.30 -15.23 -29.50
N SER A 99 8.40 -15.32 -28.76
CA SER A 99 9.53 -16.22 -29.07
C SER A 99 9.33 -17.65 -28.53
N SER A 100 8.41 -17.83 -27.57
CA SER A 100 8.09 -19.09 -26.92
C SER A 100 6.62 -19.14 -26.49
N GLN A 101 6.20 -20.20 -25.77
CA GLN A 101 4.84 -20.29 -25.22
C GLN A 101 4.61 -19.45 -23.95
N SER A 102 5.63 -19.21 -23.11
CA SER A 102 5.51 -18.26 -21.98
C SER A 102 5.31 -16.83 -22.49
N ASP A 103 5.96 -16.52 -23.61
CA ASP A 103 6.06 -15.19 -24.19
C ASP A 103 4.78 -14.75 -24.93
N THR A 104 3.66 -15.46 -24.72
CA THR A 104 2.40 -15.26 -25.46
C THR A 104 1.44 -14.27 -24.82
N VAL A 105 1.78 -13.74 -23.64
CA VAL A 105 0.89 -12.80 -22.91
C VAL A 105 1.19 -11.36 -23.32
N GLU A 106 0.14 -10.66 -23.74
CA GLU A 106 0.17 -9.23 -24.03
C GLU A 106 0.39 -8.42 -22.76
N GLN A 107 1.42 -7.56 -22.74
CA GLN A 107 1.64 -6.60 -21.66
C GLN A 107 0.90 -5.29 -21.94
N TYR A 108 1.04 -4.74 -23.14
CA TYR A 108 0.46 -3.45 -23.52
C TYR A 108 0.30 -3.31 -25.03
N TYR A 109 -0.42 -2.26 -25.44
CA TYR A 109 -0.56 -1.84 -26.83
C TYR A 109 0.30 -0.62 -27.08
N LYS A 110 1.02 -0.63 -28.21
CA LYS A 110 1.75 0.51 -28.73
C LYS A 110 0.94 1.12 -29.88
N PHE A 111 0.51 2.36 -29.72
CA PHE A 111 -0.19 3.15 -30.75
C PHE A 111 0.81 4.12 -31.39
N ASN A 112 0.78 4.28 -32.71
CA ASN A 112 1.62 5.27 -33.40
C ASN A 112 1.13 6.69 -33.12
N LEU A 113 2.04 7.65 -33.01
CA LEU A 113 1.67 9.07 -32.96
C LEU A 113 1.12 9.50 -34.34
N LYS A 114 -0.05 10.14 -34.32
CA LYS A 114 -0.71 10.75 -35.49
C LYS A 114 -0.43 12.25 -35.55
N ASN A 115 -0.53 12.94 -34.42
CA ASN A 115 -0.27 14.37 -34.28
C ASN A 115 0.10 14.73 -32.83
N ALA A 116 0.97 15.72 -32.63
CA ALA A 116 1.25 16.30 -31.32
C ALA A 116 1.30 17.82 -31.37
N SER A 117 0.82 18.46 -30.32
CA SER A 117 0.81 19.92 -30.16
C SER A 117 0.99 20.31 -28.69
N PHE A 118 1.68 21.44 -28.49
CA PHE A 118 1.90 22.05 -27.19
C PHE A 118 1.67 23.56 -27.29
N GLU A 119 0.91 24.12 -26.34
CA GLU A 119 0.60 25.54 -26.28
C GLU A 119 1.43 26.23 -25.18
N ASP A 120 2.52 26.91 -25.56
CA ASP A 120 3.43 27.64 -24.64
C ASP A 120 2.68 28.56 -23.64
N ALA A 121 1.53 29.14 -24.04
CA ALA A 121 0.77 30.11 -23.24
C ALA A 121 -0.17 29.47 -22.19
N THR A 122 -0.70 28.27 -22.46
CA THR A 122 -1.70 27.59 -21.60
C THR A 122 -1.10 26.37 -20.89
N HIS A 123 0.09 25.93 -21.31
CA HIS A 123 0.74 24.67 -20.91
C HIS A 123 -0.10 23.42 -21.21
N ILE A 124 -0.96 23.51 -22.24
CA ILE A 124 -1.76 22.40 -22.73
C ILE A 124 -0.93 21.57 -23.71
N THR A 125 -0.87 20.25 -23.48
CA THR A 125 -0.35 19.27 -24.44
C THR A 125 -1.52 18.45 -24.99
N ARG A 126 -1.62 18.32 -26.32
CA ARG A 126 -2.52 17.35 -26.99
C ARG A 126 -1.70 16.45 -27.89
N ALA A 127 -1.69 15.14 -27.60
CA ALA A 127 -1.04 14.11 -28.40
C ALA A 127 -2.08 13.08 -28.85
N GLU A 128 -2.35 13.07 -30.17
CA GLU A 128 -3.30 12.17 -30.83
C GLU A 128 -2.54 10.96 -31.39
N PHE A 129 -3.07 9.77 -31.14
CA PHE A 129 -2.50 8.51 -31.63
C PHE A 129 -3.49 7.80 -32.56
N GLU A 130 -2.97 7.06 -33.54
CA GLU A 130 -3.77 6.18 -34.39
C GLU A 130 -3.73 4.75 -33.85
N GLY A 131 -4.85 4.03 -33.95
CA GLY A 131 -4.88 2.59 -33.70
C GLY A 131 -6.16 2.08 -33.08
N SER A 132 -6.53 0.86 -33.45
CA SER A 132 -7.75 0.18 -33.04
C SER A 132 -7.43 -1.10 -32.27
N ILE A 133 -8.10 -1.31 -31.13
CA ILE A 133 -8.03 -2.54 -30.34
C ILE A 133 -9.45 -3.07 -30.07
N GLU A 134 -9.68 -4.36 -30.32
CA GLU A 134 -10.99 -5.00 -30.15
C GLU A 134 -10.94 -6.25 -29.26
N TYR A 135 -11.92 -6.37 -28.37
CA TYR A 135 -12.12 -7.54 -27.50
C TYR A 135 -13.47 -8.20 -27.80
N PHE A 136 -13.43 -9.49 -28.15
CA PHE A 136 -14.59 -10.31 -28.45
C PHE A 136 -14.62 -11.55 -27.54
N LYS A 137 -15.60 -11.64 -26.64
CA LYS A 137 -15.70 -12.77 -25.70
C LYS A 137 -17.14 -13.25 -25.50
N TYR A 138 -17.28 -14.52 -25.14
CA TYR A 138 -18.56 -15.24 -25.02
C TYR A 138 -19.37 -15.22 -26.32
N CYS A 139 -18.78 -15.77 -27.38
CA CYS A 139 -19.32 -15.82 -28.74
C CYS A 139 -20.13 -17.09 -29.05
N GLU A 140 -20.49 -17.89 -28.03
CA GLU A 140 -21.36 -19.08 -28.17
C GLU A 140 -20.92 -20.12 -29.23
N GLY A 141 -19.62 -20.20 -29.52
CA GLY A 141 -19.07 -21.07 -30.58
C GLY A 141 -19.12 -20.49 -32.00
N LYS A 142 -19.63 -19.27 -32.16
CA LYS A 142 -19.52 -18.46 -33.39
C LYS A 142 -18.13 -17.81 -33.46
N PRO A 143 -17.67 -17.36 -34.65
CA PRO A 143 -16.44 -16.58 -34.79
C PRO A 143 -16.40 -15.35 -33.87
N ALA A 144 -15.21 -15.00 -33.36
CA ALA A 144 -14.98 -13.86 -32.49
C ALA A 144 -14.95 -12.55 -33.31
N GLN A 145 -16.13 -11.97 -33.52
CA GLN A 145 -16.35 -10.78 -34.35
C GLN A 145 -17.59 -10.01 -33.86
N ARG A 146 -17.80 -8.80 -34.40
CA ARG A 146 -18.97 -7.95 -34.11
C ARG A 146 -20.29 -8.70 -34.28
N GLY A 147 -21.23 -8.46 -33.35
CA GLY A 147 -22.57 -9.07 -33.31
C GLY A 147 -22.63 -10.49 -32.75
N ASN A 148 -21.55 -11.28 -32.81
CA ASN A 148 -21.54 -12.69 -32.40
C ASN A 148 -21.37 -12.89 -30.89
N CYS A 149 -20.85 -11.90 -30.17
CA CYS A 149 -20.27 -12.07 -28.83
C CYS A 149 -21.07 -11.33 -27.75
N SER A 150 -21.02 -11.78 -26.50
CA SER A 150 -21.73 -11.10 -25.40
C SER A 150 -20.92 -9.95 -24.82
N LEU A 151 -19.59 -10.07 -24.85
CA LEU A 151 -18.65 -8.98 -24.67
C LEU A 151 -18.15 -8.58 -26.06
N GLU A 152 -18.39 -7.33 -26.43
CA GLU A 152 -17.81 -6.68 -27.60
C GLU A 152 -17.34 -5.29 -27.17
N LEU A 153 -16.03 -5.06 -27.17
CA LEU A 153 -15.42 -3.75 -26.90
C LEU A 153 -14.49 -3.38 -28.05
N THR A 154 -14.56 -2.14 -28.51
CA THR A 154 -13.55 -1.49 -29.35
C THR A 154 -13.16 -0.18 -28.69
N ILE A 155 -11.86 0.09 -28.66
CA ILE A 155 -11.28 1.39 -28.32
C ILE A 155 -10.37 1.76 -29.49
N LYS A 156 -10.47 2.99 -29.99
CA LYS A 156 -9.74 3.44 -31.17
C LYS A 156 -9.24 4.89 -31.02
N ASP A 157 -8.13 5.19 -31.69
CA ASP A 157 -7.48 6.50 -31.83
C ASP A 157 -7.38 7.29 -30.50
N PRO A 158 -6.72 6.73 -29.47
CA PRO A 158 -6.62 7.37 -28.18
C PRO A 158 -5.85 8.69 -28.27
N THR A 159 -6.34 9.71 -27.56
CA THR A 159 -5.73 11.03 -27.47
C THR A 159 -5.48 11.39 -26.02
N ILE A 160 -4.25 11.85 -25.74
CA ILE A 160 -3.84 12.34 -24.42
C ILE A 160 -3.97 13.85 -24.42
N VAL A 161 -4.69 14.39 -23.43
CA VAL A 161 -4.77 15.83 -23.17
C VAL A 161 -4.22 16.09 -21.77
N LEU A 162 -3.14 16.84 -21.68
CA LEU A 162 -2.57 17.30 -20.42
C LEU A 162 -2.86 18.80 -20.28
N SER A 163 -3.52 19.24 -19.20
CA SER A 163 -3.89 20.65 -19.00
C SER A 163 -3.93 21.02 -17.51
N PRO A 164 -3.72 22.30 -17.14
CA PRO A 164 -3.87 22.76 -15.76
C PRO A 164 -5.28 22.55 -15.19
N GLU A 165 -6.30 22.58 -16.03
CA GLU A 165 -7.71 22.41 -15.64
C GLU A 165 -8.09 20.95 -15.35
N GLY A 166 -7.27 20.00 -15.81
CA GLY A 166 -7.45 18.56 -15.60
C GLY A 166 -7.00 17.75 -16.80
N SER A 167 -6.02 16.87 -16.59
CA SER A 167 -5.46 15.98 -17.62
C SER A 167 -6.29 14.70 -17.78
N TYR A 168 -6.45 14.20 -19.00
CA TYR A 168 -7.30 13.04 -19.31
C TYR A 168 -6.89 12.30 -20.61
N VAL A 169 -7.49 11.13 -20.81
CA VAL A 169 -7.43 10.30 -22.03
C VAL A 169 -8.81 10.25 -22.65
N GLU A 170 -8.93 10.59 -23.94
CA GLU A 170 -10.14 10.38 -24.75
C GLU A 170 -9.89 9.38 -25.88
N ALA A 171 -10.93 8.71 -26.38
CA ALA A 171 -10.84 7.72 -27.46
C ALA A 171 -12.22 7.48 -28.11
N ASP A 172 -12.23 6.98 -29.34
CA ASP A 172 -13.42 6.40 -29.97
C ASP A 172 -13.79 5.10 -29.25
N VAL A 173 -14.96 5.04 -28.61
CA VAL A 173 -15.41 3.87 -27.86
C VAL A 173 -16.65 3.25 -28.46
N ARG A 174 -16.65 1.91 -28.55
CA ARG A 174 -17.85 1.12 -28.78
C ARG A 174 -17.87 -0.12 -27.87
N SER A 175 -18.74 -0.12 -26.86
CA SER A 175 -18.83 -1.17 -25.83
C SER A 175 -20.25 -1.72 -25.66
N LYS A 176 -20.41 -3.02 -25.93
CA LYS A 176 -21.64 -3.78 -25.70
C LYS A 176 -21.74 -4.15 -24.22
N GLN A 177 -22.65 -3.47 -23.52
CA GLN A 177 -22.84 -3.48 -22.08
C GLN A 177 -23.26 -4.88 -21.59
N TYR A 178 -22.32 -5.71 -21.14
CA TYR A 178 -22.62 -7.03 -20.62
C TYR A 178 -23.28 -6.96 -19.23
N PRO A 179 -24.34 -7.74 -18.93
CA PRO A 179 -25.02 -8.73 -19.78
C PRO A 179 -26.22 -8.18 -20.56
N SER A 180 -26.51 -6.88 -20.47
CA SER A 180 -27.73 -6.27 -21.04
C SER A 180 -27.82 -6.32 -22.57
N GLY A 181 -26.67 -6.24 -23.26
CA GLY A 181 -26.60 -6.12 -24.71
C GLY A 181 -26.84 -4.70 -25.25
N GLU A 182 -27.06 -3.69 -24.39
CA GLU A 182 -27.07 -2.27 -24.77
C GLU A 182 -25.73 -1.89 -25.41
N ILE A 183 -25.74 -0.93 -26.34
CA ILE A 183 -24.52 -0.42 -26.97
C ILE A 183 -24.24 0.97 -26.41
N PHE A 184 -23.11 1.12 -25.72
CA PHE A 184 -22.48 2.41 -25.50
C PHE A 184 -21.54 2.69 -26.68
N GLU A 185 -21.75 3.78 -27.41
CA GLU A 185 -20.99 4.15 -28.60
C GLU A 185 -20.82 5.67 -28.61
N LYS A 186 -19.58 6.15 -28.60
CA LYS A 186 -19.23 7.56 -28.39
C LYS A 186 -17.85 7.88 -28.98
N GLU A 187 -17.80 8.86 -29.86
CA GLU A 187 -16.58 9.54 -30.35
C GLU A 187 -16.05 10.48 -29.24
N ASP A 188 -14.73 10.64 -29.13
CA ASP A 188 -14.06 11.42 -28.06
C ASP A 188 -14.59 11.10 -26.63
N ALA A 189 -14.80 9.81 -26.34
CA ALA A 189 -15.19 9.36 -25.00
C ALA A 189 -13.99 9.54 -24.05
N LYS A 190 -14.13 10.37 -23.01
CA LYS A 190 -13.06 10.67 -22.04
C LYS A 190 -12.87 9.50 -21.08
N ILE A 191 -12.28 8.39 -21.52
CA ILE A 191 -12.25 7.11 -20.80
C ILE A 191 -11.44 7.08 -19.50
N ALA A 192 -10.49 8.00 -19.30
CA ALA A 192 -9.70 8.06 -18.08
C ALA A 192 -9.27 9.49 -17.72
N ASN A 193 -9.16 9.79 -16.43
CA ASN A 193 -8.32 10.89 -15.96
C ASN A 193 -6.85 10.47 -16.03
N ALA A 194 -5.95 11.42 -16.26
CA ALA A 194 -4.51 11.22 -16.34
C ALA A 194 -3.82 12.03 -15.23
N TRP A 195 -3.00 11.38 -14.42
CA TRP A 195 -2.38 11.97 -13.23
C TRP A 195 -0.87 12.09 -13.45
N THR A 196 -0.46 13.29 -13.85
CA THR A 196 0.91 13.63 -14.26
C THR A 196 1.87 13.82 -13.09
N LYS A 197 1.38 14.16 -11.88
CA LYS A 197 2.20 14.54 -10.71
C LYS A 197 3.38 13.61 -10.41
N THR A 198 3.15 12.29 -10.41
CA THR A 198 4.18 11.27 -10.12
C THR A 198 4.93 10.76 -11.35
N ALA A 199 4.51 11.19 -12.55
CA ALA A 199 5.09 10.74 -13.81
C ALA A 199 6.46 11.39 -14.04
N LYS A 200 7.34 10.65 -14.72
CA LYS A 200 8.60 11.21 -15.24
C LYS A 200 8.29 11.99 -16.51
N PHE A 201 8.95 13.14 -16.64
CA PHE A 201 8.84 14.04 -17.78
C PHE A 201 10.25 14.50 -18.15
N GLU A 202 10.63 14.35 -19.41
CA GLU A 202 11.87 14.88 -19.98
C GLU A 202 11.55 15.59 -21.31
N GLU A 203 12.01 16.83 -21.46
CA GLU A 203 12.13 17.52 -22.75
C GLU A 203 13.62 17.65 -23.06
N LYS A 204 14.07 17.04 -24.17
CA LYS A 204 15.49 16.97 -24.51
C LYS A 204 15.69 16.72 -25.99
N ASP A 205 16.67 17.42 -26.57
CA ASP A 205 17.07 17.29 -27.97
C ASP A 205 15.91 17.41 -28.98
N GLY A 206 14.83 18.13 -28.62
CA GLY A 206 13.62 18.29 -29.42
C GLY A 206 12.63 17.12 -29.34
N LYS A 207 12.77 16.23 -28.35
CA LYS A 207 11.85 15.15 -28.01
C LYS A 207 11.27 15.38 -26.61
N VAL A 208 9.97 15.11 -26.49
CA VAL A 208 9.26 15.02 -25.20
C VAL A 208 8.98 13.54 -24.90
N SER A 209 9.23 13.14 -23.66
CA SER A 209 8.76 11.87 -23.10
C SER A 209 8.02 12.07 -21.79
N TRP A 210 6.96 11.27 -21.62
CA TRP A 210 6.20 11.08 -20.39
C TRP A 210 6.21 9.60 -20.04
N GLU A 211 6.58 9.24 -18.82
CA GLU A 211 6.58 7.85 -18.35
C GLU A 211 5.81 7.68 -17.04
N GLY A 212 4.95 6.66 -16.98
CA GLY A 212 4.24 6.29 -15.75
C GLY A 212 3.17 7.29 -15.32
N ILE A 213 2.48 7.93 -16.27
CA ILE A 213 1.26 8.71 -15.99
C ILE A 213 0.21 7.73 -15.46
N ASN A 214 -0.15 7.87 -14.18
CA ASN A 214 -1.19 7.06 -13.56
C ASN A 214 -2.56 7.42 -14.15
N THR A 215 -3.45 6.45 -14.35
CA THR A 215 -4.78 6.71 -14.91
C THR A 215 -5.90 6.09 -14.09
N SER A 216 -7.08 6.71 -14.13
CA SER A 216 -8.26 6.28 -13.36
C SER A 216 -9.56 6.47 -14.14
N LEU A 217 -10.52 5.57 -13.98
CA LEU A 217 -11.79 5.59 -14.71
C LEU A 217 -12.63 6.85 -14.47
N THR A 218 -13.21 7.35 -15.55
CA THR A 218 -14.29 8.37 -15.58
C THR A 218 -15.67 7.70 -15.74
N GLU A 219 -16.75 8.48 -15.80
CA GLU A 219 -18.09 7.97 -16.12
C GLU A 219 -18.17 7.29 -17.51
N ASP A 220 -17.53 7.88 -18.53
CA ASP A 220 -17.40 7.25 -19.85
C ASP A 220 -16.60 5.95 -19.74
N GLY A 221 -15.48 5.95 -19.01
CA GLY A 221 -14.62 4.79 -18.82
C GLY A 221 -15.32 3.63 -18.11
N VAL A 222 -16.11 3.92 -17.08
CA VAL A 222 -16.96 2.93 -16.39
C VAL A 222 -17.88 2.24 -17.40
N ARG A 223 -18.48 3.00 -18.32
CA ARG A 223 -19.32 2.46 -19.42
C ARG A 223 -18.52 1.73 -20.48
N THR A 224 -17.32 2.17 -20.84
CA THR A 224 -16.37 1.44 -21.70
C THR A 224 -16.15 0.01 -21.19
N PHE A 225 -15.99 -0.17 -19.88
CA PHE A 225 -15.85 -1.49 -19.25
C PHE A 225 -17.17 -2.10 -18.72
N SER A 226 -18.31 -1.78 -19.35
CA SER A 226 -19.63 -2.37 -19.04
C SER A 226 -20.05 -2.23 -17.57
N ASN A 227 -19.57 -1.21 -16.86
CA ASN A 227 -19.83 -0.93 -15.44
C ASN A 227 -19.30 -2.02 -14.47
N PHE A 228 -18.27 -2.79 -14.88
CA PHE A 228 -17.60 -3.79 -14.01
C PHE A 228 -16.57 -3.19 -13.03
N TYR A 229 -16.26 -1.92 -13.18
CA TYR A 229 -15.26 -1.19 -12.40
C TYR A 229 -15.84 0.16 -11.97
N ASP A 230 -15.51 0.62 -10.78
CA ASP A 230 -16.06 1.84 -10.19
C ASP A 230 -15.43 3.13 -10.75
N LEU A 231 -16.15 4.25 -10.61
CA LEU A 231 -15.66 5.60 -10.92
C LEU A 231 -14.44 5.93 -10.06
N GLY A 232 -13.39 6.51 -10.66
CA GLY A 232 -12.10 6.74 -10.00
C GLY A 232 -11.26 5.47 -9.81
N GLY A 233 -11.78 4.29 -10.15
CA GLY A 233 -11.06 3.03 -10.02
C GLY A 233 -9.81 2.99 -10.94
N PRO A 234 -8.66 2.51 -10.45
CA PRO A 234 -7.39 2.61 -11.16
C PRO A 234 -7.37 1.79 -12.45
N LEU A 235 -6.63 2.32 -13.42
CA LEU A 235 -6.24 1.71 -14.69
C LEU A 235 -4.72 1.56 -14.73
N ALA A 236 -4.19 0.91 -15.76
CA ALA A 236 -2.74 0.80 -15.92
C ALA A 236 -2.11 2.18 -16.21
N PRO A 237 -0.90 2.46 -15.71
CA PRO A 237 -0.17 3.65 -16.12
C PRO A 237 0.11 3.66 -17.62
N LEU A 238 0.28 4.85 -18.20
CA LEU A 238 0.68 5.04 -19.59
C LEU A 238 1.99 5.81 -19.71
N SER A 239 2.68 5.58 -20.83
CA SER A 239 3.88 6.32 -21.22
C SER A 239 3.76 6.73 -22.68
N PHE A 240 4.13 7.96 -23.04
CA PHE A 240 4.09 8.42 -24.43
C PHE A 240 5.24 9.37 -24.77
N GLU A 241 5.55 9.45 -26.05
CA GLU A 241 6.63 10.30 -26.57
C GLU A 241 6.27 10.93 -27.92
N TYR A 242 6.84 12.11 -28.19
CA TYR A 242 6.71 12.83 -29.48
C TYR A 242 7.92 13.74 -29.75
N GLU A 243 8.23 14.00 -31.02
CA GLU A 243 9.13 15.10 -31.42
C GLU A 243 8.38 16.44 -31.36
N GLY A 244 8.93 17.44 -30.66
CA GLY A 244 8.31 18.74 -30.43
C GLY A 244 8.80 19.43 -29.15
N LYS A 245 8.08 20.48 -28.75
CA LYS A 245 8.18 21.10 -27.42
C LYS A 245 7.20 20.46 -26.45
N GLY A 246 7.45 20.55 -25.15
CA GLY A 246 6.44 20.27 -24.13
C GLY A 246 6.77 20.84 -22.76
N ALA A 247 5.77 20.90 -21.87
CA ALA A 247 5.97 21.19 -20.46
C ALA A 247 5.02 20.35 -19.60
N ARG A 248 5.30 20.27 -18.30
CA ARG A 248 4.31 19.81 -17.32
C ARG A 248 3.17 20.85 -17.24
N PRO A 249 1.91 20.45 -17.03
CA PRO A 249 0.84 21.38 -16.70
C PRO A 249 1.25 22.29 -15.53
N GLY A 250 0.91 23.57 -15.57
CA GLY A 250 1.45 24.58 -14.63
C GLY A 250 1.14 24.38 -13.14
N ASN A 251 0.26 23.43 -12.79
CA ASN A 251 -0.08 23.01 -11.43
C ASN A 251 0.34 21.57 -11.09
N ASP A 252 1.14 20.92 -11.95
CA ASP A 252 1.59 19.53 -11.81
C ASP A 252 2.69 19.33 -10.75
N SER A 253 2.89 20.30 -9.86
CA SER A 253 3.84 20.20 -8.76
C SER A 253 3.36 19.14 -7.76
N ALA A 254 4.11 18.05 -7.67
CA ALA A 254 3.94 17.01 -6.66
C ALA A 254 4.95 17.23 -5.52
N PRO A 255 4.57 17.14 -4.24
CA PRO A 255 5.52 17.21 -3.12
C PRO A 255 6.40 15.95 -2.99
N LEU A 256 6.02 14.84 -3.66
CA LEU A 256 6.80 13.62 -3.80
C LEU A 256 6.74 13.11 -5.25
N THR A 257 7.82 12.51 -5.75
CA THR A 257 7.87 11.79 -7.04
C THR A 257 8.39 10.35 -6.86
N ILE A 258 8.16 9.47 -7.83
CA ILE A 258 8.64 8.07 -7.76
C ILE A 258 10.11 8.01 -8.20
N GLY A 259 11.04 7.98 -7.25
CA GLY A 259 12.48 7.88 -7.51
C GLY A 259 12.86 6.52 -8.10
N GLY A 260 12.33 5.45 -7.52
CA GLY A 260 12.60 4.08 -7.97
C GLY A 260 11.61 3.05 -7.41
N SER A 261 11.78 1.79 -7.81
CA SER A 261 10.91 0.69 -7.40
C SER A 261 11.67 -0.62 -7.26
N PHE A 262 11.44 -1.33 -6.16
CA PHE A 262 11.89 -2.70 -5.94
C PHE A 262 10.73 -3.66 -6.25
N ARG A 263 11.00 -4.75 -6.97
CA ARG A 263 10.02 -5.79 -7.29
C ARG A 263 10.40 -7.08 -6.57
N SER A 264 9.51 -7.57 -5.70
CA SER A 264 9.71 -8.82 -4.98
C SER A 264 9.72 -10.04 -5.90
N ASN A 265 10.50 -11.05 -5.54
CA ASN A 265 10.43 -12.38 -6.15
C ASN A 265 9.32 -13.24 -5.53
N GLN A 266 8.76 -12.82 -4.39
CA GLN A 266 7.68 -13.53 -3.71
C GLN A 266 6.32 -13.17 -4.32
N VAL A 267 5.42 -14.15 -4.39
CA VAL A 267 4.00 -13.89 -4.65
C VAL A 267 3.44 -13.12 -3.46
N VAL A 268 2.57 -12.13 -3.72
CA VAL A 268 1.86 -11.33 -2.69
C VAL A 268 1.34 -12.24 -1.58
N GLY A 269 1.79 -11.96 -0.35
CA GLY A 269 1.38 -12.67 0.86
C GLY A 269 0.82 -11.71 1.89
N ASN A 270 0.93 -12.08 3.17
CA ASN A 270 0.91 -11.06 4.22
C ASN A 270 2.32 -10.49 4.29
N ASP A 271 2.49 -9.19 4.02
CA ASP A 271 3.82 -8.57 3.96
C ASP A 271 3.98 -7.42 4.97
N THR A 272 5.22 -7.17 5.38
CA THR A 272 5.58 -6.08 6.29
C THR A 272 6.89 -5.45 5.86
N MET A 273 6.85 -4.15 5.53
CA MET A 273 8.05 -3.34 5.33
C MET A 273 8.68 -3.00 6.69
N ILE A 274 10.00 -3.07 6.78
CA ILE A 274 10.77 -2.80 7.99
C ILE A 274 11.92 -1.85 7.65
N GLY A 275 11.89 -0.63 8.20
CA GLY A 275 13.00 0.32 8.11
C GLY A 275 14.08 0.01 9.14
N LEU A 276 15.30 -0.30 8.68
CA LEU A 276 16.49 -0.51 9.51
C LEU A 276 17.29 0.81 9.63
N GLN A 277 18.54 0.78 10.11
CA GLN A 277 19.38 1.99 10.08
C GLN A 277 19.73 2.41 8.64
N ASP A 278 20.17 1.48 7.78
CA ASP A 278 20.74 1.80 6.46
C ASP A 278 20.03 1.11 5.29
N TYR A 279 19.09 0.21 5.58
CA TYR A 279 18.36 -0.59 4.60
C TYR A 279 16.86 -0.63 4.87
N VAL A 280 16.08 -1.05 3.87
CA VAL A 280 14.68 -1.46 4.02
C VAL A 280 14.60 -2.97 3.82
N ALA A 281 13.77 -3.65 4.60
CA ALA A 281 13.49 -5.08 4.43
C ALA A 281 12.00 -5.32 4.17
N LEU A 282 11.68 -6.30 3.32
CA LEU A 282 10.32 -6.77 3.07
C LEU A 282 10.18 -8.20 3.58
N ALA A 283 9.43 -8.39 4.66
CA ALA A 283 9.11 -9.70 5.22
C ALA A 283 7.77 -10.20 4.67
N THR A 284 7.77 -11.29 3.90
CA THR A 284 6.60 -11.87 3.22
C THR A 284 6.28 -13.27 3.75
N ARG A 285 5.01 -13.54 4.07
CA ARG A 285 4.52 -14.92 4.26
C ARG A 285 4.32 -15.62 2.92
N VAL A 286 5.05 -16.72 2.69
CA VAL A 286 4.87 -17.56 1.51
C VAL A 286 3.77 -18.59 1.79
N SER A 287 2.50 -18.29 1.50
CA SER A 287 1.36 -19.15 1.88
C SER A 287 1.38 -20.58 1.28
N SER A 288 2.19 -20.83 0.25
CA SER A 288 2.36 -22.12 -0.41
C SER A 288 3.38 -23.07 0.23
N ALA A 289 4.16 -22.61 1.22
CA ALA A 289 5.09 -23.43 2.00
C ALA A 289 5.33 -22.76 3.36
N ASP A 290 5.20 -23.47 4.49
CA ASP A 290 5.22 -22.91 5.87
C ASP A 290 6.52 -22.17 6.27
N LYS A 291 6.74 -20.98 5.68
CA LYS A 291 7.86 -20.06 5.89
C LYS A 291 7.46 -18.60 5.65
N ALA A 292 8.26 -17.70 6.20
CA ALA A 292 8.42 -16.35 5.68
C ALA A 292 9.78 -16.20 4.99
N VAL A 293 9.84 -15.23 4.09
CA VAL A 293 11.05 -14.82 3.37
C VAL A 293 11.24 -13.33 3.61
N VAL A 294 12.46 -12.91 3.96
CA VAL A 294 12.81 -11.50 4.17
C VAL A 294 13.81 -11.05 3.11
N GLU A 295 13.31 -10.32 2.10
CA GLU A 295 14.14 -9.69 1.08
C GLU A 295 14.72 -8.39 1.64
N LEU A 296 16.03 -8.18 1.46
CA LEU A 296 16.74 -6.97 1.88
C LEU A 296 16.92 -6.05 0.67
N ILE A 297 16.58 -4.77 0.81
CA ILE A 297 16.52 -3.78 -0.26
C ILE A 297 17.52 -2.66 0.05
N ASP A 298 18.35 -2.31 -0.94
CA ASP A 298 19.11 -1.07 -0.93
C ASP A 298 18.18 0.12 -1.25
N PRO A 299 17.94 1.05 -0.31
CA PRO A 299 17.06 2.19 -0.55
C PRO A 299 17.63 3.19 -1.57
N ALA A 300 18.95 3.20 -1.84
CA ALA A 300 19.56 4.09 -2.83
C ALA A 300 19.33 3.60 -4.27
N THR A 301 19.51 2.29 -4.54
CA THR A 301 19.38 1.70 -5.90
C THR A 301 18.09 0.92 -6.14
N MET A 302 17.28 0.69 -5.09
CA MET A 302 16.08 -0.16 -5.10
C MET A 302 16.32 -1.60 -5.57
N GLN A 303 17.53 -2.12 -5.36
CA GLN A 303 17.92 -3.50 -5.70
C GLN A 303 17.92 -4.43 -4.47
N ALA A 304 17.81 -5.73 -4.72
CA ALA A 304 17.99 -6.75 -3.69
C ALA A 304 19.45 -6.86 -3.24
N ILE A 305 19.69 -7.02 -1.93
CA ILE A 305 21.02 -7.25 -1.36
C ILE A 305 21.14 -8.71 -0.89
N GLY A 306 22.03 -9.47 -1.53
CA GLY A 306 22.38 -10.83 -1.12
C GLY A 306 21.27 -11.86 -1.30
N ALA A 307 21.29 -12.92 -0.49
CA ALA A 307 20.24 -13.92 -0.46
C ALA A 307 19.15 -13.54 0.57
N PRO A 308 17.85 -13.74 0.28
CA PRO A 308 16.78 -13.53 1.24
C PRO A 308 16.92 -14.44 2.47
N LEU A 309 16.54 -13.94 3.64
CA LEU A 309 16.48 -14.75 4.86
C LEU A 309 15.19 -15.57 4.87
N GLU A 310 15.30 -16.91 4.87
CA GLU A 310 14.15 -17.79 5.03
C GLU A 310 14.00 -18.24 6.50
N THR A 311 12.78 -18.22 7.02
CA THR A 311 12.46 -18.62 8.40
C THR A 311 11.16 -19.45 8.45
N PRO A 312 11.11 -20.59 9.18
CA PRO A 312 9.91 -21.40 9.31
C PRO A 312 8.74 -20.63 9.96
N LEU A 313 7.57 -20.67 9.33
CA LEU A 313 6.37 -19.98 9.79
C LEU A 313 5.13 -20.76 9.37
N VAL A 314 4.52 -21.45 10.33
CA VAL A 314 3.33 -22.26 10.07
C VAL A 314 2.15 -21.35 9.70
N TYR A 315 1.29 -21.82 8.80
CA TYR A 315 0.10 -21.10 8.32
C TYR A 315 -0.77 -20.46 9.43
N ASN A 316 -0.83 -21.05 10.63
CA ASN A 316 -1.62 -20.55 11.77
C ASN A 316 -0.84 -19.67 12.78
N GLN A 317 0.45 -19.40 12.58
CA GLN A 317 1.25 -18.51 13.43
C GLN A 317 1.15 -17.06 12.92
N ALA A 318 1.39 -16.06 13.77
CA ALA A 318 1.45 -14.65 13.35
C ALA A 318 2.80 -14.31 12.67
N LEU A 319 2.79 -13.41 11.69
CA LEU A 319 4.01 -12.88 11.06
C LEU A 319 4.58 -11.77 11.96
N LEU A 320 5.49 -12.12 12.88
CA LEU A 320 5.98 -11.19 13.91
C LEU A 320 7.44 -10.81 13.66
N PHE A 321 7.64 -9.59 13.16
CA PHE A 321 8.95 -8.96 12.96
C PHE A 321 8.99 -7.57 13.59
N THR A 322 10.18 -7.14 14.03
CA THR A 322 10.46 -5.73 14.38
C THR A 322 11.91 -5.38 14.05
N LYS A 323 12.19 -4.08 13.89
CA LYS A 323 13.57 -3.56 13.81
C LYS A 323 14.25 -3.65 15.18
N GLY A 324 15.58 -3.68 15.22
CA GLY A 324 16.38 -3.54 16.43
C GLY A 324 17.31 -2.32 16.37
N ALA A 325 18.34 -2.31 17.21
CA ALA A 325 19.45 -1.38 17.06
C ALA A 325 20.18 -1.58 15.72
N GLY A 326 20.53 -0.47 15.07
CA GLY A 326 21.28 -0.48 13.82
C GLY A 326 20.56 -1.22 12.68
N ASN A 327 21.28 -2.14 12.04
CA ASN A 327 20.76 -2.95 10.94
C ASN A 327 20.19 -4.31 11.38
N ARG A 328 19.83 -4.47 12.66
CA ARG A 328 19.27 -5.72 13.20
C ARG A 328 17.76 -5.81 12.96
N ILE A 329 17.27 -7.02 12.67
CA ILE A 329 15.86 -7.41 12.80
C ILE A 329 15.70 -8.45 13.91
N TYR A 330 14.52 -8.48 14.52
CA TYR A 330 14.07 -9.52 15.44
C TYR A 330 12.78 -10.15 14.95
N TRP A 331 12.63 -11.46 15.13
CA TRP A 331 11.39 -12.19 14.81
C TRP A 331 11.15 -13.37 15.74
N VAL A 332 9.94 -13.91 15.70
CA VAL A 332 9.51 -15.04 16.52
C VAL A 332 9.31 -16.30 15.69
N GLU A 333 9.99 -17.38 16.07
CA GLU A 333 9.71 -18.74 15.59
C GLU A 333 9.11 -19.57 16.73
N GLY A 334 7.80 -19.77 16.71
CA GLY A 334 7.07 -20.51 17.75
C GLY A 334 7.15 -19.84 19.12
N GLN A 335 8.12 -20.24 19.95
CA GLN A 335 8.37 -19.68 21.29
C GLN A 335 9.82 -19.21 21.46
N THR A 336 10.53 -18.96 20.36
CA THR A 336 11.94 -18.54 20.33
C THR A 336 12.07 -17.20 19.62
N LEU A 337 12.71 -16.23 20.29
CA LEU A 337 13.14 -14.97 19.69
C LEU A 337 14.45 -15.19 18.95
N LYS A 338 14.49 -14.78 17.68
CA LYS A 338 15.70 -14.78 16.86
C LYS A 338 16.05 -13.37 16.39
N SER A 339 17.28 -13.21 15.93
CA SER A 339 17.73 -12.01 15.22
C SER A 339 18.68 -12.31 14.07
N ALA A 340 18.84 -11.33 13.19
CA ALA A 340 19.84 -11.28 12.12
C ALA A 340 20.17 -9.80 11.87
N THR A 341 21.36 -9.52 11.32
CA THR A 341 21.83 -8.17 11.02
C THR A 341 22.08 -8.04 9.52
N ALA A 342 21.55 -6.99 8.90
CA ALA A 342 21.76 -6.65 7.50
C ALA A 342 23.12 -5.97 7.27
N SER A 343 23.65 -6.15 6.07
CA SER A 343 24.92 -5.59 5.60
C SER A 343 24.89 -5.45 4.07
N ALA A 344 25.89 -4.78 3.49
CA ALA A 344 26.05 -4.70 2.03
C ALA A 344 26.31 -6.06 1.35
N GLN A 345 26.54 -7.13 2.13
CA GLN A 345 26.69 -8.50 1.65
C GLN A 345 25.40 -9.34 1.83
N GLY A 346 24.34 -8.77 2.40
CA GLY A 346 23.09 -9.44 2.76
C GLY A 346 22.95 -9.66 4.27
N TRP A 347 22.10 -10.62 4.64
CA TRP A 347 21.86 -10.99 6.03
C TRP A 347 23.02 -11.78 6.66
N SER A 348 23.24 -11.55 7.96
CA SER A 348 24.00 -12.48 8.80
C SER A 348 23.31 -13.86 8.90
N ALA A 349 24.01 -14.85 9.46
CA ALA A 349 23.34 -16.03 9.97
C ALA A 349 22.28 -15.63 11.03
N SER A 350 21.22 -16.45 11.16
CA SER A 350 20.20 -16.26 12.20
C SER A 350 20.70 -16.74 13.56
N GLU A 351 20.55 -15.89 14.58
CA GLU A 351 20.97 -16.16 15.95
C GLU A 351 19.74 -16.35 16.85
N VAL A 352 19.80 -17.31 17.77
CA VAL A 352 18.78 -17.46 18.83
C VAL A 352 19.13 -16.53 19.98
N VAL A 353 18.21 -15.61 20.28
CA VAL A 353 18.40 -14.56 21.30
C VAL A 353 17.83 -15.01 22.64
N ALA A 354 16.62 -15.60 22.64
CA ALA A 354 16.01 -16.18 23.83
C ALA A 354 14.95 -17.24 23.49
N GLU A 355 14.83 -18.26 24.33
CA GLU A 355 13.77 -19.28 24.26
C GLU A 355 12.71 -19.09 25.36
N GLY A 356 11.51 -19.60 25.11
CA GLY A 356 10.39 -19.54 26.05
C GLY A 356 9.91 -18.11 26.30
N ILE A 357 9.64 -17.35 25.23
CA ILE A 357 9.11 -15.98 25.31
C ILE A 357 7.59 -15.91 25.58
N GLY A 358 6.89 -17.05 25.48
CA GLY A 358 5.45 -17.21 25.77
C GLY A 358 4.83 -18.32 24.92
N VAL A 359 3.58 -18.73 25.21
CA VAL A 359 2.98 -19.92 24.58
C VAL A 359 2.52 -19.64 23.15
N GLU A 360 1.75 -18.58 22.95
CA GLU A 360 1.25 -18.13 21.65
C GLU A 360 1.56 -16.62 21.45
N PRO A 361 2.75 -16.26 20.94
CA PRO A 361 3.10 -14.89 20.63
C PRO A 361 2.12 -14.24 19.63
N ALA A 362 1.63 -13.05 19.99
CA ALA A 362 0.59 -12.31 19.26
C ALA A 362 1.03 -10.90 18.83
N GLY A 363 1.97 -10.28 19.56
CA GLY A 363 2.53 -8.96 19.26
C GLY A 363 4.04 -8.90 19.55
N ILE A 364 4.75 -8.07 18.78
CA ILE A 364 6.18 -7.76 18.97
C ILE A 364 6.42 -6.26 18.74
N ALA A 365 7.26 -5.63 19.56
CA ALA A 365 7.78 -4.27 19.31
C ALA A 365 9.17 -4.09 19.93
N TYR A 366 9.90 -3.08 19.48
CA TYR A 366 11.24 -2.75 19.96
C TYR A 366 11.24 -1.45 20.78
N ASP A 367 11.87 -1.52 21.96
CA ASP A 367 12.13 -0.40 22.85
C ASP A 367 13.54 0.12 22.59
N ALA A 368 13.62 1.18 21.78
CA ALA A 368 14.87 1.80 21.38
C ALA A 368 15.57 2.57 22.52
N ALA A 369 14.86 2.91 23.61
CA ALA A 369 15.44 3.58 24.76
C ALA A 369 16.22 2.61 25.67
N ASN A 370 15.89 1.32 25.62
CA ASN A 370 16.45 0.28 26.50
C ASN A 370 17.09 -0.92 25.74
N ASP A 371 17.31 -0.80 24.43
CA ASP A 371 17.78 -1.85 23.49
C ASP A 371 17.22 -3.26 23.76
N ARG A 372 15.89 -3.36 23.76
CA ARG A 372 15.16 -4.61 24.08
C ARG A 372 13.91 -4.78 23.24
N VAL A 373 13.53 -6.03 23.02
CA VAL A 373 12.29 -6.43 22.34
C VAL A 373 11.24 -6.78 23.37
N GLY A 374 10.04 -6.21 23.24
CA GLY A 374 8.85 -6.64 23.97
C GLY A 374 8.01 -7.59 23.13
N ILE A 375 7.60 -8.71 23.71
CA ILE A 375 6.72 -9.72 23.09
C ILE A 375 5.48 -9.88 23.97
N ILE A 376 4.31 -9.67 23.39
CA ILE A 376 3.03 -10.07 23.98
C ILE A 376 2.73 -11.50 23.52
N ALA A 377 2.50 -12.40 24.46
CA ALA A 377 2.11 -13.77 24.18
C ALA A 377 0.89 -14.18 25.01
N ARG A 378 -0.08 -14.83 24.37
CA ARG A 378 -1.22 -15.42 25.05
C ARG A 378 -0.78 -16.68 25.80
N GLY A 379 -1.40 -16.90 26.95
CA GLY A 379 -1.27 -18.13 27.71
C GLY A 379 -2.32 -19.18 27.34
N THR A 380 -2.39 -20.24 28.14
CA THR A 380 -3.33 -21.37 27.98
C THR A 380 -4.71 -21.12 28.57
N ASN A 381 -4.85 -20.07 29.39
CA ASN A 381 -6.08 -19.65 30.05
C ASN A 381 -6.13 -18.12 30.16
N ASP A 382 -7.12 -17.62 30.90
CA ASP A 382 -7.39 -16.19 30.93
C ASP A 382 -6.35 -15.41 31.77
N ASN A 383 -5.60 -16.08 32.66
CA ASN A 383 -4.75 -15.43 33.66
C ASN A 383 -3.24 -15.73 33.51
N ASP A 384 -2.79 -16.37 32.43
CA ASP A 384 -1.39 -16.76 32.20
C ASP A 384 -0.77 -16.17 30.90
N SER A 385 -1.38 -15.12 30.35
CA SER A 385 -0.78 -14.33 29.26
C SER A 385 0.36 -13.45 29.79
N THR A 386 1.36 -13.16 28.95
CA THR A 386 2.62 -12.52 29.40
C THR A 386 3.10 -11.41 28.47
N LEU A 387 3.70 -10.38 29.07
CA LEU A 387 4.64 -9.49 28.41
C LEU A 387 6.07 -9.95 28.75
N THR A 388 6.84 -10.30 27.74
CA THR A 388 8.24 -10.71 27.88
C THR A 388 9.14 -9.67 27.21
N TRP A 389 10.06 -9.08 27.99
CA TRP A 389 11.14 -8.24 27.51
C TRP A 389 12.43 -9.06 27.35
N VAL A 390 13.12 -8.90 26.23
CA VAL A 390 14.41 -9.54 25.95
C VAL A 390 15.42 -8.51 25.43
N THR A 391 16.58 -8.38 26.08
CA THR A 391 17.66 -7.48 25.62
C THR A 391 18.42 -8.07 24.43
N ALA A 392 19.27 -7.27 23.79
CA ALA A 392 20.20 -7.76 22.77
C ALA A 392 21.17 -8.87 23.25
N SER A 393 21.40 -9.02 24.56
CA SER A 393 22.22 -10.10 25.15
C SER A 393 21.44 -11.36 25.53
N GLY A 394 20.12 -11.40 25.28
CA GLY A 394 19.24 -12.51 25.66
C GLY A 394 18.78 -12.49 27.12
N GLU A 395 19.07 -11.42 27.88
CA GLU A 395 18.54 -11.26 29.24
C GLU A 395 17.03 -11.05 29.17
N LYS A 396 16.28 -11.86 29.93
CA LYS A 396 14.81 -11.95 29.83
C LYS A 396 14.12 -11.55 31.14
N THR A 397 13.21 -10.60 31.05
CA THR A 397 12.24 -10.26 32.12
C THR A 397 10.84 -10.56 31.61
N THR A 398 10.07 -11.37 32.34
CA THR A 398 8.68 -11.73 31.98
C THR A 398 7.73 -11.31 33.09
N ALA A 399 6.65 -10.64 32.71
CA ALA A 399 5.55 -10.28 33.59
C ALA A 399 4.24 -10.95 33.11
N THR A 400 3.40 -11.37 34.06
CA THR A 400 2.03 -11.79 33.77
C THR A 400 1.17 -10.55 33.50
N LEU A 401 0.36 -10.60 32.45
CA LEU A 401 -0.55 -9.52 32.08
C LEU A 401 -1.77 -9.49 32.99
N THR A 402 -2.35 -8.30 33.23
CA THR A 402 -3.67 -8.17 33.87
C THR A 402 -4.71 -9.03 33.15
N ALA A 403 -5.56 -9.71 33.93
CA ALA A 403 -6.56 -10.63 33.40
C ALA A 403 -7.53 -9.89 32.45
N PRO A 404 -7.81 -10.42 31.24
CA PRO A 404 -8.58 -9.74 30.21
C PRO A 404 -9.94 -9.20 30.66
N GLN A 405 -10.61 -9.93 31.54
CA GLN A 405 -11.94 -9.59 32.02
C GLN A 405 -11.91 -8.45 33.05
N ASP A 406 -10.79 -8.26 33.76
CA ASP A 406 -10.58 -7.14 34.69
C ASP A 406 -10.24 -5.85 33.90
N VAL A 407 -9.47 -5.97 32.82
CA VAL A 407 -9.11 -4.86 31.91
C VAL A 407 -10.35 -4.14 31.37
N VAL A 408 -11.38 -4.88 30.94
CA VAL A 408 -12.62 -4.29 30.39
C VAL A 408 -13.61 -3.86 31.48
N LYS A 409 -13.71 -4.59 32.60
CA LYS A 409 -14.62 -4.23 33.71
C LYS A 409 -14.22 -2.98 34.46
N ALA A 410 -12.94 -2.60 34.41
CA ALA A 410 -12.47 -1.31 34.90
C ALA A 410 -13.03 -0.11 34.10
N HIS A 411 -13.63 -0.35 32.92
CA HIS A 411 -14.28 0.68 32.09
C HIS A 411 -15.82 0.59 32.16
N ASP A 412 -16.37 -0.61 32.01
CA ASP A 412 -17.81 -0.87 32.05
C ASP A 412 -18.07 -2.30 32.57
N GLU A 413 -18.88 -2.44 33.63
CA GLU A 413 -19.18 -3.74 34.27
C GLU A 413 -20.01 -4.68 33.37
N GLU A 414 -20.75 -4.14 32.38
CA GLU A 414 -21.53 -4.93 31.41
C GLU A 414 -20.67 -5.55 30.29
N LEU A 415 -19.39 -5.14 30.16
CA LEU A 415 -18.47 -5.72 29.17
C LEU A 415 -18.00 -7.12 29.57
N PHE A 416 -18.62 -8.14 28.97
CA PHE A 416 -18.24 -9.54 29.12
C PHE A 416 -17.49 -10.07 27.89
N LEU A 417 -16.37 -10.76 28.11
CA LEU A 417 -15.64 -11.44 27.04
C LEU A 417 -16.19 -12.87 26.91
N TYR A 418 -16.56 -13.32 25.72
CA TYR A 418 -17.23 -14.63 25.56
C TYR A 418 -16.30 -15.84 25.37
N GLY A 419 -16.65 -16.97 26.00
CA GLY A 419 -16.06 -18.29 25.76
C GLY A 419 -15.10 -18.76 26.85
N LYS A 420 -14.17 -19.65 26.49
CA LYS A 420 -12.96 -19.93 27.29
C LYS A 420 -11.77 -19.42 26.47
N GLY A 421 -10.85 -18.70 27.09
CA GLY A 421 -9.82 -17.95 26.36
C GLY A 421 -10.27 -16.53 26.03
N TYR A 422 -10.71 -15.77 27.04
CA TYR A 422 -10.87 -14.32 27.01
C TYR A 422 -9.56 -13.63 26.59
N ASN A 423 -8.42 -14.27 26.82
CA ASN A 423 -7.11 -13.82 26.36
C ASN A 423 -7.02 -13.68 24.82
N ARG A 424 -7.74 -14.50 24.05
CA ARG A 424 -7.89 -14.33 22.60
C ARG A 424 -8.77 -13.14 22.24
N ASN A 425 -9.78 -12.88 23.06
CA ASN A 425 -10.72 -11.78 22.83
C ASN A 425 -10.07 -10.41 23.12
N LEU A 426 -9.15 -10.31 24.09
CA LEU A 426 -8.44 -9.05 24.40
C LEU A 426 -7.04 -8.95 23.78
N TYR A 427 -6.28 -10.04 23.62
CA TYR A 427 -4.91 -10.01 23.09
C TYR A 427 -4.78 -10.62 21.67
N GLY A 428 -5.84 -10.50 20.86
CA GLY A 428 -5.82 -10.84 19.43
C GLY A 428 -6.02 -12.32 19.10
N GLU A 429 -6.40 -12.61 17.85
CA GLU A 429 -6.32 -13.96 17.29
C GLU A 429 -4.91 -14.26 16.73
N VAL A 430 -4.53 -15.54 16.66
CA VAL A 430 -3.22 -15.99 16.15
C VAL A 430 -3.51 -17.03 15.08
N GLY A 431 -3.25 -16.65 13.83
CA GLY A 431 -3.95 -17.22 12.66
C GLY A 431 -5.40 -16.70 12.57
N ILE A 432 -6.09 -16.73 11.43
CA ILE A 432 -5.74 -17.40 10.16
C ILE A 432 -5.46 -16.40 9.02
N THR A 433 -6.03 -15.20 9.09
CA THR A 433 -5.83 -14.09 8.13
C THR A 433 -5.53 -12.75 8.82
N ALA A 434 -5.27 -12.77 10.13
CA ALA A 434 -4.98 -11.55 10.90
C ALA A 434 -3.67 -10.89 10.41
N LEU A 435 -3.77 -9.59 10.11
CA LEU A 435 -2.64 -8.67 10.02
C LEU A 435 -1.88 -8.66 11.35
N PRO A 436 -0.57 -8.35 11.38
CA PRO A 436 0.17 -8.24 12.63
C PRO A 436 -0.47 -7.19 13.55
N THR A 437 -0.95 -7.62 14.72
CA THR A 437 -1.62 -6.73 15.68
C THR A 437 -0.73 -5.54 16.03
N SER A 438 -1.29 -4.34 16.04
CA SER A 438 -0.49 -3.12 16.07
C SER A 438 0.06 -2.89 17.49
N MET A 439 1.33 -3.22 17.70
CA MET A 439 2.06 -3.03 18.94
C MET A 439 3.14 -1.96 18.74
N SER A 440 3.29 -1.04 19.69
CA SER A 440 4.35 -0.02 19.67
C SER A 440 4.79 0.33 21.09
N VAL A 441 6.09 0.50 21.29
CA VAL A 441 6.62 1.05 22.54
C VAL A 441 6.62 2.57 22.43
N MET A 442 5.96 3.23 23.37
CA MET A 442 5.76 4.67 23.40
C MET A 442 6.92 5.36 24.16
N PRO A 443 7.09 6.71 24.04
CA PRO A 443 8.25 7.42 24.60
C PRO A 443 8.42 7.36 26.13
N ASP A 444 7.38 6.93 26.85
CA ASP A 444 7.40 6.70 28.31
C ASP A 444 7.75 5.24 28.69
N GLY A 445 8.02 4.38 27.70
CA GLY A 445 8.32 2.96 27.88
C GLY A 445 7.09 2.06 28.01
N ASN A 446 5.87 2.62 27.97
CA ASN A 446 4.64 1.81 27.91
C ASN A 446 4.44 1.21 26.52
N VAL A 447 3.74 0.09 26.44
CA VAL A 447 3.27 -0.48 25.17
C VAL A 447 1.86 0.01 24.90
N LEU A 448 1.64 0.61 23.73
CA LEU A 448 0.31 0.83 23.16
C LEU A 448 0.01 -0.30 22.18
N TYR A 449 -1.16 -0.93 22.34
CA TYR A 449 -1.48 -2.17 21.64
C TYR A 449 -2.93 -2.17 21.12
N LEU A 450 -3.11 -2.42 19.82
CA LEU A 450 -4.43 -2.63 19.22
C LEU A 450 -4.62 -4.12 18.84
N PRO A 451 -5.42 -4.89 19.61
CA PRO A 451 -5.69 -6.31 19.33
C PRO A 451 -6.71 -6.53 18.21
N ALA A 452 -7.51 -5.51 17.89
CA ALA A 452 -8.49 -5.48 16.81
C ALA A 452 -9.57 -6.60 16.83
N VAL A 453 -9.92 -7.16 18.00
CA VAL A 453 -10.98 -8.19 18.12
C VAL A 453 -12.32 -7.58 18.53
N ALA A 454 -13.40 -8.08 17.91
CA ALA A 454 -14.78 -7.75 18.26
C ALA A 454 -15.34 -8.76 19.28
N VAL A 455 -16.14 -8.27 20.22
CA VAL A 455 -16.86 -9.04 21.24
C VAL A 455 -18.33 -8.61 21.25
N ASP A 456 -19.24 -9.53 21.50
CA ASP A 456 -20.66 -9.20 21.66
C ASP A 456 -20.93 -8.62 23.06
N ARG A 457 -22.03 -7.89 23.24
CA ARG A 457 -22.53 -7.45 24.57
C ARG A 457 -23.77 -8.26 24.98
N GLU A 458 -23.99 -8.46 26.29
CA GLU A 458 -25.21 -9.13 26.80
C GLU A 458 -26.50 -8.37 26.43
N SER A 459 -26.43 -7.04 26.28
CA SER A 459 -27.49 -6.18 25.75
C SER A 459 -27.87 -6.47 24.29
N GLY A 460 -27.07 -7.28 23.58
CA GLY A 460 -27.00 -7.29 22.12
C GLY A 460 -26.17 -6.12 21.58
N GLY A 461 -25.69 -6.28 20.35
CA GLY A 461 -24.70 -5.40 19.72
C GLY A 461 -23.28 -5.95 19.86
N SER A 462 -22.36 -5.34 19.10
CA SER A 462 -20.94 -5.71 19.09
C SER A 462 -20.10 -4.50 19.49
N TYR A 463 -19.07 -4.76 20.29
CA TYR A 463 -18.09 -3.81 20.78
C TYR A 463 -16.72 -4.32 20.38
N ARG A 464 -15.84 -3.46 19.86
CA ARG A 464 -14.45 -3.84 19.62
C ARG A 464 -13.61 -3.51 20.84
N VAL A 465 -12.65 -4.36 21.18
CA VAL A 465 -11.67 -4.03 22.21
C VAL A 465 -10.88 -2.78 21.76
N PRO A 466 -10.93 -1.67 22.53
CA PRO A 466 -10.18 -0.46 22.22
C PRO A 466 -8.67 -0.67 22.34
N PRO A 467 -7.84 0.35 22.06
CA PRO A 467 -6.41 0.27 22.32
C PRO A 467 -6.16 -0.04 23.81
N VAL A 468 -5.22 -0.94 24.07
CA VAL A 468 -4.79 -1.34 25.41
C VAL A 468 -3.45 -0.67 25.70
N LEU A 469 -3.33 -0.03 26.86
CA LEU A 469 -2.04 0.43 27.38
C LEU A 469 -1.51 -0.61 28.37
N ILE A 470 -0.28 -1.05 28.15
CA ILE A 470 0.39 -2.09 28.95
C ILE A 470 1.72 -1.55 29.48
N GLN A 471 1.86 -1.52 30.80
CA GLN A 471 3.11 -1.12 31.45
C GLN A 471 4.17 -2.24 31.37
N PRO A 472 5.48 -1.92 31.45
CA PRO A 472 6.55 -2.92 31.46
C PRO A 472 6.45 -3.99 32.56
N ASN A 473 5.68 -3.74 33.63
CA ASN A 473 5.44 -4.66 34.74
C ASN A 473 4.24 -5.62 34.51
N GLY A 474 3.56 -5.55 33.36
CA GLY A 474 2.40 -6.38 33.01
C GLY A 474 1.03 -5.76 33.33
N GLU A 475 0.97 -4.63 34.04
CA GLU A 475 -0.31 -3.94 34.28
C GLU A 475 -0.91 -3.44 32.96
N ALA A 476 -2.08 -3.95 32.59
CA ALA A 476 -2.82 -3.57 31.40
C ALA A 476 -4.14 -2.86 31.75
N LYS A 477 -4.49 -1.84 30.99
CA LYS A 477 -5.78 -1.12 31.03
C LYS A 477 -6.20 -0.72 29.62
N LEU A 478 -7.48 -0.43 29.39
CA LEU A 478 -7.87 0.29 28.18
C LEU A 478 -7.18 1.68 28.17
N ALA A 479 -6.74 2.13 27.00
CA ALA A 479 -6.03 3.39 26.85
C ALA A 479 -6.94 4.58 27.21
N PRO A 480 -6.58 5.40 28.21
CA PRO A 480 -7.34 6.61 28.56
C PRO A 480 -7.50 7.52 27.35
N GLY A 481 -8.71 8.05 27.15
CA GLY A 481 -9.03 8.96 26.06
C GLY A 481 -9.10 8.32 24.66
N GLY A 482 -9.19 6.98 24.56
CA GLY A 482 -9.47 6.27 23.31
C GLY A 482 -10.42 5.07 23.46
N THR A 483 -11.21 5.02 24.53
CA THR A 483 -12.15 3.90 24.81
C THR A 483 -13.33 3.85 23.82
N GLU A 484 -13.77 5.01 23.34
CA GLU A 484 -14.83 5.18 22.34
C GLU A 484 -14.47 4.59 20.97
N LEU A 485 -13.18 4.28 20.72
CA LEU A 485 -12.73 3.59 19.52
C LEU A 485 -13.34 2.19 19.36
N GLY A 486 -13.79 1.60 20.47
CA GLY A 486 -14.49 0.31 20.52
C GLY A 486 -15.95 0.35 20.02
N GLU A 487 -16.57 1.52 19.86
CA GLU A 487 -17.95 1.63 19.39
C GLU A 487 -18.05 2.08 17.91
N LYS A 488 -19.21 1.87 17.29
CA LYS A 488 -19.51 2.41 15.96
C LYS A 488 -20.08 3.82 16.11
N ILE A 489 -19.39 4.83 15.59
CA ILE A 489 -19.82 6.24 15.68
C ILE A 489 -20.38 6.67 14.32
N GLY A 490 -21.70 6.90 14.29
CA GLY A 490 -22.42 7.25 13.06
C GLY A 490 -22.27 6.16 11.98
N ASP A 491 -21.79 6.55 10.80
CA ASP A 491 -21.53 5.62 9.70
C ASP A 491 -20.16 4.94 9.76
N SER A 492 -19.17 5.55 10.43
CA SER A 492 -17.79 5.07 10.52
C SER A 492 -17.65 3.76 11.31
N THR A 493 -16.85 2.83 10.79
CA THR A 493 -16.60 1.51 11.40
C THR A 493 -15.55 1.52 12.51
N TYR A 494 -15.54 0.46 13.32
CA TYR A 494 -14.58 0.23 14.41
C TYR A 494 -13.13 0.23 13.94
N ALA A 495 -12.18 0.68 14.77
CA ALA A 495 -10.77 0.78 14.38
C ALA A 495 -10.20 -0.63 14.15
N THR A 496 -9.58 -0.89 13.00
CA THR A 496 -8.86 -2.13 12.71
C THR A 496 -7.36 -1.95 12.93
N GLU A 497 -6.83 -0.74 12.63
CA GLU A 497 -5.40 -0.44 12.60
C GLU A 497 -5.00 0.67 13.57
N MET A 498 -3.71 0.69 13.88
CA MET A 498 -3.02 1.81 14.51
C MET A 498 -1.75 2.15 13.72
N ALA A 499 -1.50 3.45 13.55
CA ALA A 499 -0.22 4.01 13.14
C ALA A 499 0.25 5.03 14.18
N THR A 500 1.56 5.14 14.40
CA THR A 500 2.15 6.02 15.41
C THR A 500 3.61 6.36 15.10
N ASP A 501 4.04 7.59 15.41
CA ASP A 501 5.45 7.99 15.47
C ASP A 501 6.00 8.05 16.91
N GLY A 502 5.17 7.67 17.89
CA GLY A 502 5.41 7.78 19.33
C GLY A 502 4.75 8.99 19.98
N THR A 503 4.45 10.06 19.23
CA THR A 503 3.81 11.29 19.73
C THR A 503 2.46 11.54 19.06
N ASN A 504 2.34 11.32 17.76
CA ASN A 504 1.10 11.27 17.01
C ASN A 504 0.60 9.82 16.92
N VAL A 505 -0.71 9.61 17.04
CA VAL A 505 -1.35 8.30 16.86
C VAL A 505 -2.60 8.46 15.98
N ALA A 506 -2.73 7.60 14.98
CA ALA A 506 -3.93 7.48 14.15
C ALA A 506 -4.58 6.11 14.38
N PHE A 507 -5.87 6.11 14.67
CA PHE A 507 -6.70 4.90 14.68
C PHE A 507 -7.67 4.95 13.52
N TYR A 508 -7.67 3.90 12.70
CA TYR A 508 -8.43 3.88 11.45
C TYR A 508 -8.94 2.47 11.10
N SER A 509 -9.78 2.37 10.07
CA SER A 509 -10.37 1.10 9.62
C SER A 509 -10.27 0.92 8.11
N ARG A 510 -9.90 -0.29 7.67
CA ARG A 510 -9.80 -0.68 6.24
C ARG A 510 -11.14 -0.90 5.51
N ASP A 511 -12.24 -0.35 6.03
CA ASP A 511 -13.57 -0.59 5.47
C ASP A 511 -13.70 -0.07 4.02
N SER A 512 -14.50 -0.76 3.21
CA SER A 512 -14.61 -0.46 1.78
C SER A 512 -15.37 0.83 1.45
N TYR A 513 -16.16 1.36 2.39
CA TYR A 513 -17.04 2.51 2.16
C TYR A 513 -16.93 3.57 3.26
N ASN A 514 -16.80 3.13 4.52
CA ASN A 514 -16.91 3.98 5.71
C ASN A 514 -15.64 3.89 6.57
N SER A 515 -14.48 4.11 5.96
CA SER A 515 -13.16 4.15 6.63
C SER A 515 -13.11 5.20 7.75
N GLY A 516 -13.55 4.82 8.95
CA GLY A 516 -13.54 5.68 10.13
C GLY A 516 -12.11 5.93 10.58
N MET A 517 -11.78 7.19 10.84
CA MET A 517 -10.45 7.64 11.26
C MET A 517 -10.55 8.68 12.38
N GLN A 518 -9.55 8.70 13.25
CA GLN A 518 -9.39 9.68 14.33
C GLN A 518 -7.90 9.83 14.68
N PHE A 519 -7.48 11.06 14.99
CA PHE A 519 -6.10 11.39 15.32
C PHE A 519 -5.98 11.85 16.78
N PHE A 520 -4.85 11.50 17.41
CA PHE A 520 -4.57 11.76 18.82
C PHE A 520 -3.10 12.16 19.01
N ARG A 521 -2.83 13.00 20.01
CA ARG A 521 -1.50 13.06 20.64
C ARG A 521 -1.42 11.99 21.73
N TYR A 522 -0.26 11.36 21.88
CA TYR A 522 0.05 10.51 23.02
C TYR A 522 0.87 11.29 24.04
N GLU A 523 0.36 11.40 25.27
CA GLU A 523 1.00 12.16 26.34
C GLU A 523 0.94 11.40 27.67
N GLY A 524 2.03 10.72 28.05
CA GLY A 524 2.22 10.15 29.39
C GLY A 524 1.21 9.05 29.79
N GLY A 525 0.92 8.13 28.87
CA GLY A 525 -0.05 7.05 29.12
C GLY A 525 -1.52 7.40 28.85
N GLU A 526 -1.77 8.50 28.13
CA GLU A 526 -3.09 8.96 27.70
C GLU A 526 -3.09 9.30 26.20
N LEU A 527 -4.19 8.97 25.52
CA LEU A 527 -4.51 9.42 24.17
C LEU A 527 -5.36 10.70 24.27
N LYS A 528 -4.91 11.79 23.65
CA LYS A 528 -5.61 13.08 23.65
C LYS A 528 -6.14 13.35 22.24
N PRO A 529 -7.47 13.31 22.00
CA PRO A 529 -8.05 13.53 20.69
C PRO A 529 -7.62 14.89 20.09
N GLN A 530 -7.09 14.85 18.87
CA GLN A 530 -6.86 16.04 18.05
C GLN A 530 -8.07 16.34 17.15
N SER A 531 -8.87 15.31 16.86
CA SER A 531 -10.07 15.40 16.05
C SER A 531 -11.16 14.45 16.54
N GLU A 532 -12.41 14.77 16.22
CA GLU A 532 -13.55 13.87 16.38
C GLU A 532 -13.46 12.67 15.45
N ARG A 533 -14.01 11.53 15.87
CA ARG A 533 -14.09 10.34 15.02
C ARG A 533 -14.97 10.58 13.79
N GLY A 534 -14.53 10.13 12.62
CA GLY A 534 -15.39 10.12 11.43
C GLY A 534 -14.64 9.80 10.14
N LEU A 535 -15.26 10.09 9.00
CA LEU A 535 -14.60 10.04 7.69
C LEU A 535 -13.61 11.21 7.53
N VAL A 536 -12.77 11.12 6.49
CA VAL A 536 -11.80 12.14 6.07
C VAL A 536 -12.01 12.36 4.57
N GLY A 537 -12.71 13.45 4.20
CA GLY A 537 -13.13 13.68 2.81
C GLY A 537 -13.79 12.44 2.18
N ASP A 538 -13.35 12.10 0.98
CA ASP A 538 -13.78 10.90 0.24
C ASP A 538 -12.89 9.66 0.43
N LEU A 539 -11.98 9.64 1.41
CA LEU A 539 -11.03 8.54 1.60
C LEU A 539 -11.73 7.23 2.02
N LYS A 540 -11.50 6.16 1.24
CA LYS A 540 -12.16 4.83 1.35
C LYS A 540 -11.09 3.73 1.18
N LYS A 541 -11.30 2.53 1.71
CA LYS A 541 -10.28 1.45 1.76
C LYS A 541 -8.92 1.98 2.23
N ILE A 542 -8.88 2.63 3.41
CA ILE A 542 -7.65 3.22 3.93
C ILE A 542 -6.68 2.09 4.30
N SER A 543 -5.49 2.09 3.70
CA SER A 543 -4.61 0.91 3.71
C SER A 543 -3.38 1.03 4.62
N GLU A 544 -2.94 2.24 4.94
CA GLU A 544 -1.96 2.60 5.98
C GLU A 544 -2.05 4.11 6.30
N VAL A 545 -1.44 4.53 7.42
CA VAL A 545 -1.16 5.95 7.72
C VAL A 545 0.29 6.08 8.17
N ALA A 546 0.98 7.12 7.70
CA ALA A 546 2.25 7.58 8.28
C ALA A 546 2.10 9.02 8.79
N PHE A 547 3.00 9.46 9.67
CA PHE A 547 3.11 10.87 10.05
C PHE A 547 4.36 11.48 9.41
N VAL A 548 4.22 12.66 8.82
CA VAL A 548 5.32 13.37 8.15
C VAL A 548 5.24 14.83 8.59
N GLY A 549 6.12 15.20 9.52
CA GLY A 549 6.08 16.51 10.18
C GLY A 549 4.85 16.65 11.09
N ASP A 550 4.00 17.63 10.79
CA ASP A 550 2.73 17.88 11.47
C ASP A 550 1.51 17.24 10.78
N LYS A 551 1.72 16.62 9.61
CA LYS A 551 0.65 16.03 8.78
C LYS A 551 0.59 14.51 8.90
N ALA A 552 -0.62 13.98 8.76
CA ALA A 552 -0.81 12.57 8.45
C ALA A 552 -0.76 12.36 6.94
N LEU A 553 -0.22 11.24 6.50
CA LEU A 553 -0.12 10.85 5.10
C LEU A 553 -0.82 9.50 4.92
N VAL A 554 -1.91 9.51 4.18
CA VAL A 554 -2.93 8.44 4.18
C VAL A 554 -3.03 7.80 2.81
N THR A 555 -2.90 6.47 2.72
CA THR A 555 -3.15 5.72 1.48
C THR A 555 -4.62 5.35 1.35
N ASN A 556 -5.20 5.63 0.19
CA ASN A 556 -6.56 5.30 -0.23
C ASN A 556 -6.47 4.36 -1.43
N GLU A 557 -6.74 3.07 -1.22
CA GLU A 557 -6.74 2.09 -2.31
C GLU A 557 -7.82 2.41 -3.37
N ALA A 558 -9.01 2.84 -2.93
CA ALA A 558 -10.20 2.95 -3.78
C ALA A 558 -9.99 3.92 -4.96
N SER A 559 -9.21 4.99 -4.76
CA SER A 559 -8.79 5.91 -5.81
C SER A 559 -7.28 5.92 -6.08
N SER A 560 -6.54 4.94 -5.54
CA SER A 560 -5.06 4.84 -5.61
C SER A 560 -4.29 6.10 -5.21
N ASN A 561 -4.80 6.87 -4.24
CA ASN A 561 -4.19 8.15 -3.85
C ASN A 561 -3.46 8.08 -2.50
N LEU A 562 -2.32 8.77 -2.43
CA LEU A 562 -1.63 9.13 -1.20
C LEU A 562 -1.95 10.60 -0.88
N SER A 563 -2.52 10.86 0.30
CA SER A 563 -3.13 12.16 0.62
C SER A 563 -2.61 12.75 1.93
N TRP A 564 -2.20 14.01 1.91
CA TRP A 564 -1.80 14.77 3.09
C TRP A 564 -3.05 15.25 3.83
N VAL A 565 -3.24 14.76 5.04
CA VAL A 565 -4.37 15.07 5.91
C VAL A 565 -3.86 15.87 7.10
N ASP A 566 -4.51 17.00 7.38
CA ASP A 566 -4.32 17.76 8.60
C ASP A 566 -4.96 17.02 9.79
N PRO A 567 -4.21 16.59 10.84
CA PRO A 567 -4.75 15.72 11.89
C PRO A 567 -5.84 16.35 12.78
N VAL A 568 -5.94 17.69 12.78
CA VAL A 568 -6.87 18.45 13.65
C VAL A 568 -8.16 18.75 12.89
N THR A 569 -8.05 19.32 11.70
CA THR A 569 -9.19 19.74 10.86
C THR A 569 -9.72 18.63 9.94
N LYS A 570 -8.96 17.52 9.81
CA LYS A 570 -9.22 16.39 8.90
C LYS A 570 -9.45 16.79 7.44
N GLN A 571 -8.88 17.92 7.02
CA GLN A 571 -8.89 18.36 5.63
C GLN A 571 -7.76 17.69 4.85
N ILE A 572 -8.05 17.28 3.62
CA ILE A 572 -7.03 16.87 2.65
C ILE A 572 -6.41 18.15 2.09
N THR A 573 -5.11 18.35 2.30
CA THR A 573 -4.38 19.55 1.85
C THR A 573 -3.66 19.36 0.53
N ASP A 574 -3.28 18.13 0.18
CA ASP A 574 -2.86 17.75 -1.18
C ASP A 574 -3.00 16.22 -1.37
N SER A 575 -2.97 15.75 -2.62
CA SER A 575 -2.88 14.34 -2.99
C SER A 575 -1.95 14.11 -4.18
N ILE A 576 -1.34 12.92 -4.22
CA ILE A 576 -0.72 12.32 -5.41
C ILE A 576 -1.38 10.96 -5.69
N THR A 577 -1.37 10.51 -6.94
CA THR A 577 -1.82 9.17 -7.34
C THR A 577 -0.63 8.24 -7.46
N LEU A 578 -0.72 7.04 -6.88
CA LEU A 578 0.29 5.98 -6.95
C LEU A 578 -0.16 4.88 -7.94
N PRO A 579 0.77 4.18 -8.62
CA PRO A 579 0.41 3.06 -9.47
C PRO A 579 -0.13 1.89 -8.62
N ASN A 580 -1.01 1.10 -9.27
CA ASN A 580 -1.42 -0.25 -8.88
C ASN A 580 -1.71 -0.51 -7.38
N GLN A 581 -2.38 0.42 -6.70
CA GLN A 581 -2.73 0.30 -5.27
C GLN A 581 -3.87 -0.68 -4.96
N LYS A 582 -4.50 -1.30 -5.98
CA LYS A 582 -5.66 -2.19 -5.80
C LYS A 582 -5.29 -3.47 -5.05
N GLY A 583 -6.06 -3.84 -4.03
CA GLY A 583 -5.85 -5.03 -3.19
C GLY A 583 -4.81 -4.85 -2.08
N THR A 584 -4.14 -3.70 -2.00
CA THR A 584 -3.08 -3.46 -1.01
C THR A 584 -3.62 -3.40 0.43
N ALA A 585 -4.86 -2.94 0.62
CA ALA A 585 -5.50 -2.89 1.94
C ALA A 585 -5.75 -4.28 2.54
N ASP A 586 -5.95 -5.31 1.73
CA ASP A 586 -6.38 -6.63 2.21
C ASP A 586 -5.21 -7.48 2.78
N HIS A 587 -3.95 -7.00 2.70
CA HIS A 587 -2.77 -7.86 2.81
C HIS A 587 -1.56 -7.31 3.62
N HIS A 588 -1.31 -5.99 3.69
CA HIS A 588 0.01 -5.47 4.16
C HIS A 588 -0.06 -4.27 5.13
N ARG A 589 1.12 -3.85 5.63
CA ARG A 589 1.37 -2.43 5.95
C ARG A 589 1.88 -1.72 4.70
N ASN A 590 1.19 -0.66 4.28
CA ASN A 590 1.33 -0.13 2.92
C ASN A 590 2.18 1.14 2.78
N LEU A 591 2.66 1.69 3.90
CA LEU A 591 3.45 2.91 3.92
C LEU A 591 4.51 2.84 5.03
N LEU A 592 5.75 3.19 4.71
CA LEU A 592 6.89 3.22 5.64
C LEU A 592 7.65 4.53 5.44
N GLN A 593 7.62 5.41 6.46
CA GLN A 593 8.57 6.51 6.55
C GLN A 593 9.93 5.95 6.97
N TRP A 594 11.01 6.36 6.30
CA TRP A 594 12.37 5.93 6.62
C TRP A 594 13.38 7.05 6.35
N LYS A 595 13.95 7.59 7.42
CA LYS A 595 14.69 8.87 7.37
C LYS A 595 13.80 9.91 6.66
N ASP A 596 14.37 10.61 5.68
CA ASP A 596 13.70 11.64 4.88
C ASP A 596 12.99 11.07 3.64
N ASN A 597 13.08 9.75 3.42
CA ASN A 597 12.41 9.03 2.33
C ASN A 597 11.08 8.41 2.80
N LEU A 598 10.22 8.12 1.83
CA LEU A 598 8.96 7.42 2.05
C LEU A 598 8.85 6.21 1.11
N PHE A 599 8.43 5.07 1.62
CA PHE A 599 8.24 3.84 0.86
C PHE A 599 6.77 3.47 0.83
N ALA A 600 6.20 3.31 -0.36
CA ALA A 600 4.80 2.94 -0.56
C ALA A 600 4.70 1.55 -1.21
N TYR A 601 3.77 0.75 -0.71
CA TYR A 601 3.50 -0.58 -1.24
C TYR A 601 2.59 -0.52 -2.48
N SER A 602 2.79 -1.43 -3.42
CA SER A 602 2.07 -1.57 -4.69
C SER A 602 2.05 -3.04 -5.09
N ILE A 603 1.14 -3.44 -5.98
CA ILE A 603 1.11 -4.81 -6.55
C ILE A 603 1.38 -4.73 -8.05
N GLU A 604 2.16 -5.68 -8.59
CA GLU A 604 2.30 -5.84 -10.05
C GLU A 604 2.03 -7.30 -10.43
N THR A 605 1.34 -7.52 -11.55
CA THR A 605 1.17 -8.89 -12.05
C THR A 605 2.39 -9.29 -12.89
N ASN A 606 3.03 -10.41 -12.55
CA ASN A 606 3.86 -11.10 -13.52
C ASN A 606 2.94 -11.63 -14.65
N ASN A 607 3.02 -10.99 -15.81
CA ASN A 607 2.10 -11.30 -16.92
C ASN A 607 2.28 -12.72 -17.50
N GLU A 608 3.45 -13.36 -17.35
CA GLU A 608 3.71 -14.72 -17.87
C GLU A 608 3.08 -15.81 -16.99
N THR A 609 3.09 -15.61 -15.67
CA THR A 609 2.64 -16.59 -14.67
C THR A 609 1.28 -16.28 -14.08
N TYR A 610 0.76 -15.08 -14.31
CA TYR A 610 -0.46 -14.51 -13.69
C TYR A 610 -0.38 -14.36 -12.16
N LEU A 611 0.81 -14.53 -11.57
CA LEU A 611 1.08 -14.33 -10.16
C LEU A 611 1.28 -12.84 -9.88
N GLU A 612 0.63 -12.33 -8.85
CA GLU A 612 0.81 -10.97 -8.36
C GLU A 612 2.02 -10.95 -7.39
N ASN A 613 2.93 -9.99 -7.57
CA ASN A 613 4.12 -9.78 -6.76
C ASN A 613 4.08 -8.42 -6.06
N ALA A 614 4.71 -8.35 -4.89
CA ALA A 614 4.90 -7.08 -4.18
C ALA A 614 5.83 -6.13 -4.96
N VAL A 615 5.48 -4.85 -5.00
CA VAL A 615 6.34 -3.78 -5.50
C VAL A 615 6.44 -2.69 -4.45
N ILE A 616 7.66 -2.31 -4.07
CA ILE A 616 7.92 -1.23 -3.12
C ILE A 616 8.43 -0.02 -3.90
N LEU A 617 7.67 1.08 -3.87
CA LEU A 617 8.00 2.35 -4.51
C LEU A 617 8.78 3.21 -3.52
N ARG A 618 9.89 3.81 -3.95
CA ARG A 618 10.52 4.92 -3.22
C ARG A 618 9.91 6.23 -3.70
N LEU A 619 9.47 7.04 -2.75
CA LEU A 619 8.89 8.35 -2.97
C LEU A 619 9.85 9.40 -2.42
N ASP A 620 10.37 10.22 -3.34
CA ASP A 620 11.46 11.16 -3.12
C ASP A 620 10.88 12.57 -2.97
N SER A 621 11.42 13.37 -2.04
CA SER A 621 11.03 14.78 -1.87
C SER A 621 11.34 15.60 -3.12
N THR A 622 10.44 16.51 -3.48
CA THR A 622 10.69 17.54 -4.51
C THR A 622 11.10 18.90 -3.93
N ASP A 623 11.08 19.08 -2.60
CA ASP A 623 11.57 20.29 -1.95
C ASP A 623 13.12 20.25 -1.91
N PRO A 624 13.84 21.15 -2.61
CA PRO A 624 15.30 21.17 -2.62
C PRO A 624 15.93 21.64 -1.29
N GLN A 625 15.15 22.01 -0.27
CA GLN A 625 15.63 22.18 1.10
C GLN A 625 15.68 20.85 1.88
N VAL A 626 14.87 19.86 1.48
CA VAL A 626 14.95 18.47 1.94
C VAL A 626 15.86 17.74 0.94
N GLY A 627 17.16 17.96 1.08
CA GLY A 627 18.16 17.59 0.08
C GLY A 627 18.23 16.08 -0.22
N ASP A 628 18.78 15.76 -1.39
CA ASP A 628 19.09 14.37 -1.76
C ASP A 628 20.12 13.78 -0.79
N HIS A 629 19.65 12.93 0.11
CA HIS A 629 20.48 12.22 1.10
C HIS A 629 20.95 10.84 0.62
N THR A 630 21.00 10.60 -0.70
CA THR A 630 21.66 9.42 -1.28
C THR A 630 23.18 9.56 -1.42
N ASP A 631 23.74 10.74 -1.16
CA ASP A 631 25.19 10.96 -1.01
C ASP A 631 25.76 10.03 0.09
N GLN A 632 26.39 8.93 -0.33
CA GLN A 632 27.07 8.04 0.59
C GLN A 632 28.27 8.76 1.21
N VAL A 633 28.24 8.95 2.53
CA VAL A 633 29.40 9.36 3.30
C VAL A 633 30.45 8.26 3.16
N GLU A 634 31.42 8.47 2.27
CA GLU A 634 32.56 7.57 2.08
C GLU A 634 33.22 7.33 3.45
N PRO A 635 33.35 6.06 3.90
CA PRO A 635 33.74 5.78 5.27
C PRO A 635 35.13 6.36 5.53
N PRO A 636 35.34 7.11 6.63
CA PRO A 636 36.62 7.77 6.88
C PRO A 636 37.74 6.73 6.90
N ALA A 637 38.77 6.97 6.08
CA ALA A 637 39.87 6.04 5.88
C ALA A 637 40.45 5.59 7.24
N PRO A 638 40.70 4.28 7.47
CA PRO A 638 41.12 3.78 8.77
C PRO A 638 42.37 4.51 9.28
N ALA A 639 42.27 5.12 10.46
CA ALA A 639 43.39 5.77 11.10
C ALA A 639 44.52 4.75 11.35
N GLU A 640 45.73 5.07 10.90
CA GLU A 640 46.90 4.22 11.09
C GLU A 640 47.18 4.05 12.59
N PRO A 641 47.37 2.82 13.11
CA PRO A 641 47.37 2.58 14.55
C PRO A 641 48.60 3.18 15.22
N GLU A 642 48.38 4.19 16.06
CA GLU A 642 49.44 4.79 16.86
C GLU A 642 50.10 3.78 17.81
N LYS A 643 51.42 3.94 17.96
CA LYS A 643 52.29 2.99 18.63
C LYS A 643 52.28 3.24 20.15
N PRO A 644 52.13 2.21 21.01
CA PRO A 644 51.98 2.42 22.44
C PRO A 644 53.27 2.92 23.09
N GLU A 645 53.20 4.07 23.74
CA GLU A 645 54.26 4.54 24.64
C GLU A 645 54.17 3.88 26.03
N THR A 646 55.28 3.87 26.76
CA THR A 646 55.44 3.16 28.05
C THR A 646 55.51 4.15 29.20
N PRO A 647 54.82 3.94 30.34
CA PRO A 647 54.72 4.93 31.40
C PRO A 647 55.93 4.97 32.34
N GLU A 648 56.35 6.18 32.73
CA GLU A 648 57.19 6.42 33.92
C GLU A 648 56.43 7.21 35.00
N ASN A 649 56.96 7.15 36.23
CA ASN A 649 56.31 7.57 37.48
C ASN A 649 56.93 8.91 38.02
N PRO A 650 56.54 9.50 39.17
CA PRO A 650 56.22 10.93 39.18
C PRO A 650 57.04 11.78 40.17
N GLN A 651 57.10 13.11 39.96
CA GLN A 651 57.56 14.04 41.00
C GLN A 651 56.77 15.36 41.09
N LYS A 652 56.16 15.56 42.26
CA LYS A 652 55.75 16.85 42.88
C LYS A 652 56.97 17.42 43.68
N PRO A 653 56.92 18.57 44.41
CA PRO A 653 55.79 19.47 44.72
C PRO A 653 56.02 21.01 44.62
N GLY A 654 54.90 21.76 44.72
CA GLY A 654 54.77 23.20 45.03
C GLY A 654 53.31 23.60 44.69
N ALA A 655 52.42 24.08 45.59
CA ALA A 655 52.44 25.23 46.52
C ALA A 655 52.27 26.57 45.77
N GLU A 656 51.36 27.50 46.12
CA GLU A 656 50.28 27.58 47.14
C GLU A 656 49.24 28.64 46.65
N ALA A 657 47.92 28.39 46.71
CA ALA A 657 46.94 28.94 47.68
C ALA A 657 46.32 30.34 47.35
N GLU A 658 45.16 30.63 47.96
CA GLU A 658 44.36 31.90 47.89
C GLU A 658 43.70 32.24 46.52
N GLY A 659 42.60 33.02 46.41
CA GLY A 659 41.75 33.70 47.40
C GLY A 659 40.37 34.11 46.82
N GLN A 660 39.44 34.64 47.64
CA GLN A 660 37.99 34.75 47.33
C GLN A 660 37.47 36.10 46.78
N THR A 661 36.39 36.02 45.97
CA THR A 661 35.18 36.90 45.89
C THR A 661 35.21 38.37 45.40
N GLY A 662 34.27 38.67 44.48
CA GLY A 662 33.58 39.97 44.28
C GLY A 662 34.22 40.98 43.31
N ALA A 663 33.51 41.97 42.74
CA ALA A 663 32.07 42.21 42.50
C ALA A 663 31.90 43.43 41.53
N GLU A 664 30.67 43.69 41.02
CA GLU A 664 30.25 44.91 40.26
C GLU A 664 30.90 45.08 38.83
N ASP A 665 30.37 45.80 37.82
CA ASP A 665 29.12 46.58 37.66
C ASP A 665 28.71 46.82 36.16
N LYS A 666 27.52 47.45 35.95
CA LYS A 666 27.09 48.38 34.86
C LYS A 666 26.53 47.91 33.49
N LYS A 667 25.20 48.17 33.34
CA LYS A 667 24.40 48.56 32.14
C LYS A 667 24.87 49.95 31.56
N PRO A 668 24.32 50.58 30.48
CA PRO A 668 22.94 50.58 29.90
C PRO A 668 22.89 50.20 28.37
N ALA A 669 21.77 49.96 27.66
CA ALA A 669 20.42 50.58 27.54
C ALA A 669 20.45 51.98 26.87
N GLU A 670 19.49 52.50 26.09
CA GLU A 670 18.12 52.13 25.60
C GLU A 670 17.79 53.09 24.39
N PRO A 671 16.55 53.51 23.98
CA PRO A 671 15.15 53.09 24.21
C PRO A 671 14.47 52.63 22.87
N SER A 672 13.15 52.47 22.64
CA SER A 672 11.88 53.10 23.10
C SER A 672 10.67 52.36 22.47
N LYS A 673 9.38 52.50 22.87
CA LYS A 673 8.67 52.90 24.12
C LYS A 673 7.16 52.60 23.91
N PRO A 674 6.38 52.12 24.92
CA PRO A 674 4.95 51.77 24.78
C PRO A 674 3.95 52.93 25.08
N SER A 675 2.64 52.68 24.89
CA SER A 675 1.51 53.57 25.25
C SER A 675 0.31 52.80 25.84
N GLU A 676 -0.55 53.48 26.61
CA GLU A 676 -1.47 52.87 27.59
C GLU A 676 -2.98 52.89 27.23
N GLU A 677 -3.67 51.88 27.79
CA GLU A 677 -4.97 51.88 28.51
C GLU A 677 -6.12 52.88 28.19
N ALA A 678 -7.34 52.33 28.05
CA ALA A 678 -8.62 52.99 28.39
C ALA A 678 -9.69 51.94 28.80
N LYS A 679 -10.73 52.33 29.57
CA LYS A 679 -11.74 51.43 30.18
C LYS A 679 -13.22 51.92 29.98
N PRO A 680 -14.28 51.18 30.42
CA PRO A 680 -15.57 51.13 29.70
C PRO A 680 -16.77 51.80 30.42
N ALA A 681 -17.89 51.94 29.70
CA ALA A 681 -19.27 51.99 30.22
C ALA A 681 -20.32 51.85 29.09
N GLY A 682 -21.56 51.45 29.39
CA GLY A 682 -22.73 51.69 28.53
C GLY A 682 -23.73 50.54 28.35
N GLU A 683 -24.79 50.50 29.17
CA GLU A 683 -25.99 49.69 28.92
C GLU A 683 -26.99 50.44 28.03
N GLN A 684 -27.75 49.73 27.19
CA GLN A 684 -29.23 49.79 27.24
C GLN A 684 -29.88 48.69 26.41
N ALA A 685 -31.10 48.30 26.81
CA ALA A 685 -31.90 47.26 26.16
C ALA A 685 -33.02 47.85 25.27
N THR A 686 -33.61 47.02 24.41
CA THR A 686 -35.03 47.19 24.02
C THR A 686 -35.65 45.83 23.67
N GLU A 687 -36.97 45.76 23.72
CA GLU A 687 -37.76 44.54 23.91
C GLU A 687 -38.97 44.52 22.95
N ALA A 688 -39.24 43.40 22.27
CA ALA A 688 -40.49 43.17 21.52
C ALA A 688 -40.73 41.69 21.12
N LYS A 689 -41.44 40.94 21.97
CA LYS A 689 -42.43 39.90 21.56
C LYS A 689 -43.84 40.58 21.55
N PRO A 690 -44.99 39.93 21.25
CA PRO A 690 -45.25 38.51 20.97
C PRO A 690 -46.00 38.22 19.64
N GLY A 691 -46.31 36.94 19.40
CA GLY A 691 -47.05 36.46 18.22
C GLY A 691 -47.53 35.00 18.36
N GLU A 692 -48.34 34.73 19.38
CA GLU A 692 -49.13 33.51 19.64
C GLU A 692 -50.63 33.94 19.61
N ASP A 693 -51.69 33.15 19.44
CA ASP A 693 -51.94 31.71 19.14
C ASP A 693 -53.30 31.64 18.37
N SER A 694 -54.06 30.56 18.09
CA SER A 694 -54.03 29.12 18.41
C SER A 694 -54.93 28.33 17.45
N ALA A 695 -54.65 27.04 17.20
CA ALA A 695 -55.67 26.04 16.82
C ALA A 695 -55.15 24.59 16.98
N ALA A 696 -55.94 23.74 17.62
CA ALA A 696 -55.71 22.29 17.72
C ALA A 696 -57.01 21.52 17.45
N GLU A 697 -56.94 20.28 16.97
CA GLU A 697 -58.00 19.30 17.19
C GLU A 697 -57.50 17.85 17.08
N SER A 698 -58.28 16.89 17.59
CA SER A 698 -57.86 15.51 17.83
C SER A 698 -58.96 14.48 17.57
N THR A 699 -58.63 13.34 16.94
CA THR A 699 -59.41 12.08 16.96
C THR A 699 -58.45 10.91 16.76
N THR A 700 -58.15 10.05 17.75
CA THR A 700 -58.96 8.94 18.34
C THR A 700 -59.16 7.73 17.43
N GLU A 701 -58.49 6.64 17.81
CA GLU A 701 -58.72 5.23 17.44
C GLU A 701 -60.02 4.69 18.07
N PRO A 702 -60.58 3.58 17.54
CA PRO A 702 -61.29 2.62 18.38
C PRO A 702 -60.87 1.14 18.15
N GLU A 703 -60.80 0.37 19.25
CA GLU A 703 -60.68 -1.10 19.25
C GLU A 703 -61.95 -1.78 18.65
N GLN A 704 -62.06 -3.10 18.36
CA GLN A 704 -61.81 -4.24 19.27
C GLN A 704 -62.08 -5.62 18.58
N LYS A 705 -61.60 -6.70 19.24
CA LYS A 705 -62.09 -8.11 19.28
C LYS A 705 -61.73 -9.19 18.22
N GLU A 706 -60.93 -10.13 18.74
CA GLU A 706 -61.13 -11.60 18.78
C GLU A 706 -60.81 -12.52 17.56
N LYS A 707 -60.41 -13.75 17.93
CA LYS A 707 -59.88 -14.89 17.15
C LYS A 707 -60.99 -15.95 16.91
N PRO A 708 -60.78 -17.11 16.22
CA PRO A 708 -59.62 -17.62 15.47
C PRO A 708 -59.95 -18.21 14.06
N ALA A 709 -58.95 -18.72 13.32
CA ALA A 709 -58.91 -20.03 12.59
C ALA A 709 -57.96 -20.06 11.35
N ASP A 710 -57.59 -21.27 10.92
CA ASP A 710 -56.66 -21.58 9.81
C ASP A 710 -57.09 -21.14 8.39
N SER A 711 -56.13 -20.70 7.55
CA SER A 711 -55.45 -21.62 6.60
C SER A 711 -54.61 -20.97 5.47
N LYS A 712 -53.48 -21.62 5.15
CA LYS A 712 -52.73 -21.66 3.87
C LYS A 712 -52.95 -20.55 2.80
N LYS A 713 -51.93 -19.69 2.61
CA LYS A 713 -50.98 -19.81 1.47
C LYS A 713 -49.77 -18.88 1.62
N SER A 714 -48.64 -19.27 1.04
CA SER A 714 -47.44 -18.44 0.95
C SER A 714 -47.52 -17.39 -0.15
N LYS A 715 -46.84 -16.26 0.09
CA LYS A 715 -46.27 -15.38 -0.94
C LYS A 715 -44.85 -15.05 -0.48
N ASP A 716 -43.88 -15.22 -1.37
CA ASP A 716 -42.47 -14.97 -1.07
C ASP A 716 -42.13 -13.50 -1.37
N ASP A 717 -41.74 -12.74 -0.34
CA ASP A 717 -41.15 -11.42 -0.52
C ASP A 717 -39.68 -11.56 -0.98
N LYS A 718 -39.34 -10.85 -2.05
CA LYS A 718 -38.01 -10.91 -2.66
C LYS A 718 -36.98 -10.19 -1.80
N LYS A 719 -36.18 -10.94 -1.04
CA LYS A 719 -34.85 -10.45 -0.63
C LYS A 719 -33.98 -10.25 -1.89
N SER A 720 -33.28 -9.13 -1.94
CA SER A 720 -32.23 -8.87 -2.93
C SER A 720 -31.00 -9.75 -2.63
N GLN A 721 -30.81 -10.81 -3.43
CA GLN A 721 -29.58 -11.61 -3.38
C GLN A 721 -28.37 -10.77 -3.81
N SER A 722 -27.22 -11.01 -3.18
CA SER A 722 -25.99 -10.28 -3.52
C SER A 722 -25.43 -10.73 -4.87
N ILE A 723 -24.61 -9.86 -5.48
CA ILE A 723 -23.94 -10.14 -6.75
C ILE A 723 -23.05 -11.39 -6.63
N TRP A 724 -22.43 -11.62 -5.46
CA TRP A 724 -21.55 -12.77 -5.20
C TRP A 724 -22.27 -14.13 -5.19
N GLU A 725 -23.55 -14.21 -4.76
CA GLU A 725 -24.32 -15.46 -4.88
C GLU A 725 -24.62 -15.82 -6.34
N ARG A 726 -24.80 -14.82 -7.22
CA ARG A 726 -25.01 -15.03 -8.66
C ARG A 726 -23.74 -15.51 -9.37
N ILE A 727 -22.59 -15.01 -8.92
CA ILE A 727 -21.28 -15.38 -9.47
C ILE A 727 -20.89 -16.81 -9.06
N SER A 728 -20.99 -17.14 -7.76
CA SER A 728 -20.59 -18.45 -7.24
C SER A 728 -21.46 -19.60 -7.79
N GLY A 729 -22.77 -19.37 -7.97
CA GLY A 729 -23.71 -20.35 -8.52
C GLY A 729 -23.45 -20.79 -9.97
N LEU A 730 -22.65 -20.02 -10.74
CA LEU A 730 -22.33 -20.35 -12.14
C LEU A 730 -21.03 -21.15 -12.29
N PHE A 731 -20.02 -20.91 -11.45
CA PHE A 731 -18.71 -21.57 -11.59
C PHE A 731 -18.72 -23.07 -11.33
N SER A 732 -19.57 -23.55 -10.41
CA SER A 732 -19.73 -24.98 -10.08
C SER A 732 -20.10 -25.84 -11.30
N ASN A 733 -20.98 -25.32 -12.17
CA ASN A 733 -21.46 -26.01 -13.37
C ASN A 733 -20.52 -25.89 -14.59
N GLY A 734 -19.53 -24.99 -14.54
CA GLY A 734 -18.54 -24.81 -15.60
C GLY A 734 -17.40 -25.84 -15.51
N LEU A 735 -16.82 -25.99 -14.32
CA LEU A 735 -15.66 -26.86 -14.08
C LEU A 735 -15.90 -28.33 -14.43
N GLU A 736 -17.08 -28.87 -14.12
CA GLU A 736 -17.47 -30.24 -14.53
C GLU A 736 -17.40 -30.46 -16.05
N LYS A 737 -17.82 -29.47 -16.85
CA LYS A 737 -17.85 -29.60 -18.32
C LYS A 737 -16.45 -29.55 -18.91
N ILE A 738 -15.58 -28.71 -18.36
CA ILE A 738 -14.16 -28.62 -18.76
C ILE A 738 -13.45 -29.94 -18.46
N ALA A 739 -13.60 -30.49 -17.25
CA ALA A 739 -13.02 -31.79 -16.89
C ALA A 739 -13.51 -32.95 -17.79
N LYS A 740 -14.79 -32.96 -18.15
CA LYS A 740 -15.39 -33.95 -19.06
C LYS A 740 -14.88 -33.79 -20.50
N PHE A 741 -14.62 -32.57 -20.97
CA PHE A 741 -14.05 -32.31 -22.30
C PHE A 741 -12.58 -32.76 -22.41
N PHE A 742 -11.74 -32.45 -21.42
CA PHE A 742 -10.34 -32.89 -21.42
C PHE A 742 -10.20 -34.42 -21.38
N ASN A 743 -10.98 -35.11 -20.54
CA ASN A 743 -10.97 -36.59 -20.51
C ASN A 743 -11.42 -37.22 -21.84
N TRP A 744 -12.32 -36.56 -22.59
CA TRP A 744 -12.71 -37.04 -23.92
C TRP A 744 -11.57 -36.87 -24.94
N LEU A 745 -10.89 -35.72 -24.95
CA LEU A 745 -9.79 -35.42 -25.87
C LEU A 745 -8.63 -36.43 -25.80
N PHE A 746 -8.31 -36.91 -24.60
CA PHE A 746 -7.24 -37.89 -24.36
C PHE A 746 -7.65 -39.37 -24.59
N SER A 747 -8.89 -39.65 -25.01
CA SER A 747 -9.43 -41.01 -25.14
C SER A 747 -9.40 -41.59 -26.58
N LEU A 748 -8.95 -40.82 -27.57
CA LEU A 748 -8.98 -41.22 -28.98
C LEU A 748 -7.73 -42.04 -29.41
N PRO A 749 -7.90 -43.25 -29.97
CA PRO A 749 -6.76 -44.04 -30.47
C PRO A 749 -6.09 -43.42 -31.71
N ARG A 750 -4.76 -43.40 -31.73
CA ARG A 750 -3.99 -43.08 -32.94
C ARG A 750 -4.17 -44.17 -34.00
N VAL A 751 -4.68 -43.80 -35.17
CA VAL A 751 -4.70 -44.66 -36.37
C VAL A 751 -3.63 -44.17 -37.34
N TRP A 752 -2.76 -45.06 -37.79
CA TRP A 752 -1.78 -44.81 -38.85
C TRP A 752 -2.48 -44.54 -40.19
N PHE A 753 -1.84 -43.78 -41.08
CA PHE A 753 -1.44 -44.35 -42.38
C PHE A 753 -0.19 -43.65 -42.94
N SER A 754 0.50 -44.35 -43.84
CA SER A 754 1.73 -43.91 -44.51
C SER A 754 1.46 -43.59 -45.97
N SER A 755 1.91 -42.42 -46.44
CA SER A 755 2.78 -42.21 -47.63
C SER A 755 3.11 -40.73 -47.80
#